data_AF-A0A6N7Y1E5-F1
#
_entry.id   AF-A0A6N7Y1E5-F1
#
_cell.length_a   1.000
_cell.length_b   1.000
_cell.length_c   1.000
_cell.angle_alpha   90.00
_cell.angle_beta   90.00
_cell.angle_gamma   90.00
#
_symmetry.space_group_name_H-M   'P 1'
#
loop_
_entity.id
_entity.type
_entity.pdbx_description
1 polymer ?
#
loop_
_entity_poly.entity_id
_entity_poly.type
_entity_poly.pdbx_seq_one_letter_code
_entity_poly.pdbx_strand_id
1 'polypeptide(L)'
;MGVRDYLEEGIIVFDGAMGTILQDKGLKIGEIPEKLNIESPEIIVETHKKYIESGSKIITTNTFGANELKLKNSGYTVEEIIHGAVKNVKKAIGTKNVYIALDIGPIGELLEPMGTLKFEEAYNIFKNQIIQGVKNGVDLILIETMTDLYEAKAAILAAKENSNLPVFCTMSFEKDKRTFTGCSILSMVMVLQGLGVDALGVNCSLGPKELEPIVEEILKISKVPVMVQANAGLPSIVNGKTIFNISPEEFALYGRRFVEKGVRIIGGCCGTTDKHIKSLVNGLDNVLVKEIKYCPINCICTPTNSVIINGVKVIGERINPTGKKAFKDALVKGNIDYILKEAIVQVESGSDILDVNVGLPEIDEEETMVKVIKEIQGVLNIPLQIDSTNPKVIEKGLRIYNGKAIVNSVNGEDKSLDSILPIVKKYGASVIGLTLDERGIPPTALERFKIAEKIVKRAKEYNISEEDIYIDCLTLTAAAQQEGVKETLKAIEMVKGRLKVKTVLGVSNVSFGLPNRELLNKTFLAASIYAGLDLAIINPMNKEMMDTIISSRVLWDEDKGAKEYINSFESIEDKSNSKDTQDIKEDLFNIILKGIKEEAKDATRRLLTYKEPLNIVNEYIIPALDLIGERYENGDIFLPQLIRSAETVKNSFEIIKEDLSIDSKEQISKGKIILATVKGDIHDIGKNIVKVLLENYNYEIIDLGKDVPKEKIVKEAIKNDVKLIGLSALMTTTVKNMEDTIKDLKEENPEFVVMVGGAVLNHDYANMINADFYAKDAREAVNIARKVLG
;
A
#
# COMPACT_ATOMS: atom_id res chain seq x y z
N MET A 1 18.77 -13.11 -28.10
CA MET A 1 17.41 -12.70 -27.73
C MET A 1 17.34 -12.68 -26.22
N GLY A 2 17.11 -11.50 -25.63
CA GLY A 2 16.93 -11.33 -24.19
C GLY A 2 15.49 -11.61 -23.77
N VAL A 3 15.22 -11.61 -22.46
CA VAL A 3 13.87 -11.83 -21.92
C VAL A 3 12.88 -10.76 -22.42
N ARG A 4 13.32 -9.50 -22.60
CA ARG A 4 12.47 -8.40 -23.12
C ARG A 4 11.95 -8.68 -24.52
N ASP A 5 12.83 -9.12 -25.43
CA ASP A 5 12.44 -9.48 -26.79
C ASP A 5 11.37 -10.59 -26.77
N TYR A 6 11.47 -11.53 -25.81
CA TYR A 6 10.56 -12.67 -25.71
C TYR A 6 9.17 -12.29 -25.18
N LEU A 7 9.05 -11.19 -24.43
CA LEU A 7 7.77 -10.66 -23.96
C LEU A 7 6.90 -10.14 -25.11
N GLU A 8 7.51 -9.74 -26.22
CA GLU A 8 6.81 -9.23 -27.40
C GLU A 8 6.30 -10.36 -28.31
N GLU A 9 7.04 -11.48 -28.38
CA GLU A 9 6.84 -12.51 -29.40
C GLU A 9 5.94 -13.69 -28.99
N GLY A 10 5.67 -13.94 -27.69
CA GLY A 10 4.91 -15.14 -27.31
C GLY A 10 4.46 -15.27 -25.86
N ILE A 11 4.16 -16.51 -25.47
CA ILE A 11 3.77 -16.90 -24.12
C ILE A 11 5.01 -17.41 -23.39
N ILE A 12 5.22 -16.95 -22.16
CA ILE A 12 6.30 -17.39 -21.30
C ILE A 12 5.73 -18.27 -20.20
N VAL A 13 6.26 -19.49 -20.08
CA VAL A 13 5.90 -20.42 -19.00
C VAL A 13 7.02 -20.46 -17.95
N PHE A 14 6.70 -20.07 -16.72
CA PHE A 14 7.55 -20.20 -15.53
C PHE A 14 7.49 -21.63 -14.95
N ASP A 15 8.28 -21.90 -13.93
CA ASP A 15 8.17 -23.11 -13.14
C ASP A 15 6.99 -23.09 -12.15
N GLY A 16 6.91 -24.16 -11.35
CA GLY A 16 5.95 -24.31 -10.26
C GLY A 16 6.61 -24.12 -8.89
N ALA A 17 5.96 -24.61 -7.84
CA ALA A 17 6.46 -24.44 -6.48
C ALA A 17 7.83 -25.07 -6.23
N MET A 18 8.67 -24.35 -5.48
CA MET A 18 9.87 -24.91 -4.84
C MET A 18 9.54 -25.41 -3.41
N GLY A 19 8.93 -24.55 -2.59
CA GLY A 19 8.71 -24.83 -1.17
C GLY A 19 7.93 -26.12 -0.87
N THR A 20 6.79 -26.34 -1.54
CA THR A 20 5.99 -27.57 -1.32
C THR A 20 6.70 -28.83 -1.82
N ILE A 21 7.50 -28.73 -2.89
CA ILE A 21 8.31 -29.86 -3.39
C ILE A 21 9.40 -30.23 -2.39
N LEU A 22 10.02 -29.24 -1.74
CA LEU A 22 11.04 -29.50 -0.72
C LEU A 22 10.44 -30.14 0.54
N GLN A 23 9.21 -29.76 0.93
CA GLN A 23 8.49 -30.40 2.03
C GLN A 23 8.22 -31.88 1.75
N ASP A 24 7.78 -32.22 0.54
CA ASP A 24 7.57 -33.62 0.12
C ASP A 24 8.87 -34.43 0.12
N LYS A 25 10.02 -33.77 -0.06
CA LYS A 25 11.37 -34.36 0.02
C LYS A 25 11.96 -34.36 1.43
N GLY A 26 11.18 -33.99 2.45
CA GLY A 26 11.55 -34.11 3.86
C GLY A 26 12.12 -32.85 4.51
N LEU A 27 12.06 -31.68 3.84
CA LEU A 27 12.32 -30.40 4.49
C LEU A 27 11.37 -30.25 5.68
N LYS A 28 11.92 -30.09 6.88
CA LYS A 28 11.08 -29.98 8.06
C LYS A 28 10.43 -28.61 8.12
N ILE A 29 9.31 -28.62 8.80
CA ILE A 29 8.55 -27.45 9.13
C ILE A 29 9.44 -26.45 9.87
N GLY A 30 9.55 -25.25 9.31
CA GLY A 30 10.31 -24.15 9.90
C GLY A 30 11.79 -24.10 9.57
N GLU A 31 12.30 -25.06 8.81
CA GLU A 31 13.63 -24.95 8.22
C GLU A 31 13.62 -23.92 7.09
N ILE A 32 14.71 -23.17 6.97
CA ILE A 32 14.92 -22.16 5.92
C ILE A 32 15.20 -22.89 4.60
N PRO A 33 14.28 -22.89 3.61
CA PRO A 33 14.44 -23.67 2.38
C PRO A 33 15.71 -23.29 1.60
N GLU A 34 16.11 -22.02 1.69
CA GLU A 34 17.26 -21.48 0.95
C GLU A 34 18.59 -22.09 1.41
N LYS A 35 18.69 -22.65 2.63
CA LYS A 35 19.89 -23.38 3.10
C LYS A 35 20.21 -24.60 2.25
N LEU A 36 19.18 -25.25 1.71
CA LEU A 36 19.35 -26.45 0.89
C LEU A 36 20.14 -26.16 -0.40
N ASN A 37 20.30 -24.90 -0.80
CA ASN A 37 21.21 -24.53 -1.87
C ASN A 37 22.66 -24.94 -1.60
N ILE A 38 23.06 -25.03 -0.33
CA ILE A 38 24.41 -25.39 0.11
C ILE A 38 24.41 -26.78 0.74
N GLU A 39 23.45 -27.07 1.61
CA GLU A 39 23.43 -28.30 2.40
C GLU A 39 22.93 -29.53 1.62
N SER A 40 22.09 -29.33 0.61
CA SER A 40 21.53 -30.42 -0.20
C SER A 40 21.31 -30.00 -1.66
N PRO A 41 22.36 -29.54 -2.36
CA PRO A 41 22.26 -28.95 -3.70
C PRO A 41 21.69 -29.93 -4.73
N GLU A 42 21.91 -31.22 -4.55
CA GLU A 42 21.43 -32.25 -5.48
C GLU A 42 19.90 -32.29 -5.57
N ILE A 43 19.20 -32.05 -4.44
CA ILE A 43 17.74 -31.98 -4.40
C ILE A 43 17.22 -30.79 -5.22
N ILE A 44 17.87 -29.62 -5.05
CA ILE A 44 17.52 -28.38 -5.76
C ILE A 44 17.73 -28.57 -7.27
N VAL A 45 18.88 -29.11 -7.67
CA VAL A 45 19.22 -29.38 -9.07
C VAL A 45 18.23 -30.36 -9.71
N GLU A 46 17.86 -31.44 -9.01
CA GLU A 46 16.88 -32.41 -9.50
C GLU A 46 15.50 -31.76 -9.70
N THR A 47 15.06 -30.93 -8.75
CA THR A 47 13.77 -30.22 -8.84
C THR A 47 13.76 -29.28 -10.05
N HIS A 48 14.79 -28.45 -10.23
CA HIS A 48 14.88 -27.56 -11.40
C HIS A 48 14.91 -28.34 -12.72
N LYS A 49 15.62 -29.48 -12.79
CA LYS A 49 15.64 -30.34 -13.99
C LYS A 49 14.24 -30.79 -14.40
N LYS A 50 13.40 -31.20 -13.43
CA LYS A 50 12.02 -31.63 -13.71
C LYS A 50 11.17 -30.50 -14.32
N TYR A 51 11.28 -29.27 -13.81
CA TYR A 51 10.57 -28.13 -14.40
C TYR A 51 11.08 -27.78 -15.81
N ILE A 52 12.40 -27.80 -16.01
CA ILE A 52 13.01 -27.58 -17.32
C ILE A 52 12.54 -28.65 -18.34
N GLU A 53 12.48 -29.92 -17.93
CA GLU A 53 11.98 -31.02 -18.77
C GLU A 53 10.47 -30.95 -19.02
N SER A 54 9.74 -30.31 -18.11
CA SER A 54 8.32 -30.01 -18.26
C SER A 54 8.04 -28.90 -19.27
N GLY A 55 9.05 -28.11 -19.63
CA GLY A 55 8.97 -27.06 -20.66
C GLY A 55 8.99 -25.64 -20.11
N SER A 56 9.31 -25.44 -18.83
CA SER A 56 9.54 -24.10 -18.28
C SER A 56 10.64 -23.37 -19.04
N LYS A 57 10.35 -22.15 -19.47
CA LYS A 57 11.29 -21.26 -20.15
C LYS A 57 12.10 -20.41 -19.19
N ILE A 58 11.55 -20.15 -18.01
CA ILE A 58 12.17 -19.40 -16.93
C ILE A 58 12.08 -20.23 -15.65
N ILE A 59 13.19 -20.29 -14.92
CA ILE A 59 13.31 -21.00 -13.64
C ILE A 59 13.60 -19.99 -12.54
N THR A 60 12.85 -20.07 -11.45
CA THR A 60 13.04 -19.25 -10.25
C THR A 60 14.17 -19.85 -9.40
N THR A 61 15.09 -19.02 -8.93
CA THR A 61 16.11 -19.45 -7.97
C THR A 61 15.45 -19.78 -6.62
N ASN A 62 15.98 -20.74 -5.87
CA ASN A 62 15.51 -21.01 -4.51
C ASN A 62 16.02 -19.91 -3.55
N THR A 63 15.51 -18.69 -3.68
CA THR A 63 15.99 -17.48 -2.97
C THR A 63 14.88 -16.58 -2.43
N PHE A 64 13.61 -17.01 -2.50
CA PHE A 64 12.43 -16.29 -2.00
C PHE A 64 12.68 -15.51 -0.71
N GLY A 65 13.20 -16.18 0.32
CA GLY A 65 13.50 -15.62 1.63
C GLY A 65 14.97 -15.29 1.90
N ALA A 66 15.82 -15.17 0.88
CA ALA A 66 17.27 -14.99 1.05
C ALA A 66 17.66 -13.55 1.43
N ASN A 67 17.15 -13.03 2.55
CA ASN A 67 17.45 -11.70 3.09
C ASN A 67 18.14 -11.78 4.46
N GLU A 68 18.76 -10.67 4.88
CA GLU A 68 19.57 -10.58 6.11
C GLU A 68 18.79 -10.94 7.38
N LEU A 69 17.51 -10.54 7.45
CA LEU A 69 16.68 -10.78 8.64
C LEU A 69 16.32 -12.26 8.75
N LYS A 70 15.91 -12.88 7.64
CA LYS A 70 15.52 -14.28 7.59
C LYS A 70 16.73 -15.23 7.71
N LEU A 71 17.90 -14.81 7.22
CA LEU A 71 19.13 -15.59 7.28
C LEU A 71 19.96 -15.42 8.56
N LYS A 72 19.57 -14.54 9.49
CA LYS A 72 20.35 -14.20 10.70
C LYS A 72 20.86 -15.41 11.51
N ASN A 73 20.03 -16.44 11.66
CA ASN A 73 20.37 -17.67 12.40
C ASN A 73 20.65 -18.86 11.46
N SER A 74 20.89 -18.58 10.17
CA SER A 74 21.06 -19.62 9.18
C SER A 74 22.47 -20.23 9.19
N GLY A 75 23.48 -19.46 9.61
CA GLY A 75 24.88 -19.81 9.47
C GLY A 75 25.48 -19.42 8.11
N TYR A 76 24.68 -18.87 7.20
CA TYR A 76 25.10 -18.45 5.86
C TYR A 76 24.72 -16.99 5.59
N THR A 77 25.51 -16.35 4.74
CA THR A 77 25.26 -15.00 4.24
C THR A 77 24.33 -15.01 3.02
N VAL A 78 23.72 -13.86 2.72
CA VAL A 78 22.92 -13.65 1.50
C VAL A 78 23.73 -13.99 0.24
N GLU A 79 25.01 -13.62 0.20
CA GLU A 79 25.90 -13.90 -0.94
C GLU A 79 26.11 -15.41 -1.14
N GLU A 80 26.40 -16.16 -0.08
CA GLU A 80 26.62 -17.62 -0.17
C GLU A 80 25.37 -18.35 -0.65
N ILE A 81 24.21 -17.98 -0.12
CA ILE A 81 22.93 -18.58 -0.47
C ILE A 81 22.58 -18.30 -1.93
N ILE A 82 22.66 -17.04 -2.37
CA ILE A 82 22.34 -16.66 -3.75
C ILE A 82 23.35 -17.28 -4.73
N HIS A 83 24.64 -17.30 -4.39
CA HIS A 83 25.65 -17.97 -5.20
C HIS A 83 25.33 -19.47 -5.38
N GLY A 84 25.01 -20.16 -4.29
CA GLY A 84 24.61 -21.57 -4.30
C GLY A 84 23.35 -21.80 -5.16
N ALA A 85 22.32 -20.96 -5.00
CA ALA A 85 21.08 -21.06 -5.74
C ALA A 85 21.31 -20.93 -7.26
N VAL A 86 22.00 -19.88 -7.71
CA VAL A 86 22.27 -19.64 -9.13
C VAL A 86 23.17 -20.74 -9.72
N LYS A 87 24.16 -21.22 -8.96
CA LYS A 87 25.00 -22.36 -9.36
C LYS A 87 24.17 -23.63 -9.58
N ASN A 88 23.22 -23.90 -8.69
CA ASN A 88 22.34 -25.07 -8.80
C ASN A 88 21.43 -24.99 -10.03
N VAL A 89 20.84 -23.82 -10.30
CA VAL A 89 20.03 -23.61 -11.52
C VAL A 89 20.90 -23.80 -12.78
N LYS A 90 22.10 -23.22 -12.83
CA LYS A 90 23.04 -23.40 -13.97
C LYS A 90 23.41 -24.87 -14.19
N LYS A 91 23.65 -25.64 -13.12
CA LYS A 91 23.88 -27.09 -13.19
C LYS A 91 22.66 -27.85 -13.72
N ALA A 92 21.44 -27.42 -13.39
CA ALA A 92 20.21 -28.02 -13.88
C ALA A 92 19.95 -27.72 -15.37
N ILE A 93 20.24 -26.50 -15.82
CA ILE A 93 20.07 -26.06 -17.22
C ILE A 93 21.00 -26.82 -18.17
N GLY A 94 22.27 -26.97 -17.81
CA GLY A 94 23.27 -27.57 -18.69
C GLY A 94 23.43 -26.74 -19.98
N THR A 95 23.04 -27.31 -21.13
CA THR A 95 23.12 -26.66 -22.45
C THR A 95 21.77 -26.17 -22.99
N LYS A 96 20.69 -26.31 -22.22
CA LYS A 96 19.33 -25.89 -22.63
C LYS A 96 19.21 -24.36 -22.60
N ASN A 97 18.34 -23.81 -23.46
CA ASN A 97 18.11 -22.37 -23.53
C ASN A 97 16.94 -21.94 -22.61
N VAL A 98 17.24 -21.75 -21.33
CA VAL A 98 16.30 -21.41 -20.25
C VAL A 98 16.88 -20.22 -19.47
N TYR A 99 16.01 -19.27 -19.08
CA TYR A 99 16.41 -18.09 -18.32
C TYR A 99 16.31 -18.33 -16.81
N ILE A 100 17.13 -17.62 -16.05
CA ILE A 100 17.19 -17.67 -14.59
C ILE A 100 16.58 -16.40 -14.01
N ALA A 101 15.52 -16.53 -13.23
CA ALA A 101 14.93 -15.46 -12.45
C ALA A 101 15.49 -15.47 -11.03
N LEU A 102 16.05 -14.33 -10.59
CA LEU A 102 16.30 -14.10 -9.17
C LEU A 102 14.96 -13.92 -8.46
N ASP A 103 14.56 -14.91 -7.68
CA ASP A 103 13.35 -14.89 -6.89
C ASP A 103 13.55 -14.13 -5.57
N ILE A 104 12.72 -13.10 -5.35
CA ILE A 104 12.73 -12.23 -4.18
C ILE A 104 11.30 -12.12 -3.65
N GLY A 105 11.07 -12.68 -2.47
CA GLY A 105 9.83 -12.52 -1.71
C GLY A 105 9.85 -11.30 -0.77
N PRO A 106 8.77 -11.08 0.00
CA PRO A 106 8.72 -10.04 1.03
C PRO A 106 9.76 -10.30 2.13
N ILE A 107 10.23 -9.24 2.77
CA ILE A 107 11.20 -9.27 3.87
C ILE A 107 10.60 -10.00 5.09
N GLY A 108 9.30 -9.83 5.30
CA GLY A 108 8.56 -10.41 6.43
C GLY A 108 8.41 -9.48 7.63
N GLU A 109 8.70 -8.18 7.46
CA GLU A 109 8.44 -7.14 8.46
C GLU A 109 7.65 -5.98 7.84
N LEU A 110 6.78 -5.35 8.63
CA LEU A 110 6.01 -4.19 8.18
C LEU A 110 6.90 -2.93 8.14
N LEU A 111 6.76 -2.14 7.07
CA LEU A 111 7.43 -0.85 6.93
C LEU A 111 6.75 0.22 7.79
N GLU A 112 7.52 1.25 8.19
CA GLU A 112 6.96 2.47 8.79
C GLU A 112 5.90 3.12 7.86
N PRO A 113 4.79 3.64 8.41
CA PRO A 113 4.47 3.75 9.84
C PRO A 113 3.76 2.53 10.43
N MET A 114 3.47 1.49 9.65
CA MET A 114 2.75 0.29 10.14
C MET A 114 3.62 -0.62 11.02
N GLY A 115 4.92 -0.61 10.80
CA GLY A 115 5.90 -1.36 11.57
C GLY A 115 7.16 -0.54 11.83
N THR A 116 8.25 -1.24 12.13
CA THR A 116 9.51 -0.64 12.57
C THR A 116 10.56 -0.54 11.47
N LEU A 117 10.37 -1.22 10.35
CA LEU A 117 11.37 -1.26 9.28
C LEU A 117 11.31 0.03 8.47
N LYS A 118 12.43 0.74 8.37
CA LYS A 118 12.49 1.97 7.57
C LYS A 118 12.56 1.65 6.08
N PHE A 119 11.99 2.53 5.26
CA PHE A 119 12.02 2.40 3.80
C PHE A 119 13.44 2.20 3.24
N GLU A 120 14.42 2.99 3.69
CA GLU A 120 15.81 2.86 3.23
C GLU A 120 16.49 1.57 3.74
N GLU A 121 16.07 1.05 4.89
CA GLU A 121 16.58 -0.24 5.39
C GLU A 121 16.03 -1.38 4.53
N ALA A 122 14.74 -1.37 4.23
CA ALA A 122 14.11 -2.31 3.29
C ALA A 122 14.76 -2.24 1.89
N TYR A 123 14.97 -1.03 1.36
CA TYR A 123 15.68 -0.82 0.10
C TYR A 123 17.07 -1.45 0.11
N ASN A 124 17.84 -1.28 1.19
CA ASN A 124 19.20 -1.81 1.28
C ASN A 124 19.23 -3.34 1.36
N ILE A 125 18.26 -3.95 2.05
CA ILE A 125 18.06 -5.41 2.07
C ILE A 125 17.86 -5.94 0.65
N PHE A 126 16.88 -5.40 -0.08
CA PHE A 126 16.62 -5.81 -1.47
C PHE A 126 17.81 -5.55 -2.39
N LYS A 127 18.45 -4.38 -2.25
CA LYS A 127 19.65 -4.01 -3.03
C LYS A 127 20.75 -5.05 -2.89
N ASN A 128 21.01 -5.56 -1.69
CA ASN A 128 22.03 -6.59 -1.50
C ASN A 128 21.68 -7.86 -2.28
N GLN A 129 20.45 -8.37 -2.15
CA GLN A 129 19.98 -9.54 -2.90
C GLN A 129 20.14 -9.36 -4.42
N ILE A 130 19.74 -8.21 -4.94
CA ILE A 130 19.83 -7.87 -6.36
C ILE A 130 21.27 -7.84 -6.85
N ILE A 131 22.17 -7.15 -6.12
CA ILE A 131 23.60 -7.07 -6.49
C ILE A 131 24.19 -8.48 -6.57
N GLN A 132 23.87 -9.35 -5.60
CA GLN A 132 24.37 -10.72 -5.62
C GLN A 132 23.79 -11.55 -6.76
N GLY A 133 22.49 -11.44 -7.06
CA GLY A 133 21.90 -12.16 -8.19
C GLY A 133 22.52 -11.72 -9.53
N VAL A 134 22.64 -10.41 -9.75
CA VAL A 134 23.27 -9.85 -10.97
C VAL A 134 24.71 -10.31 -11.10
N LYS A 135 25.51 -10.23 -10.03
CA LYS A 135 26.90 -10.71 -10.00
C LYS A 135 27.03 -12.18 -10.35
N ASN A 136 26.07 -13.01 -9.92
CA ASN A 136 26.04 -14.43 -10.22
C ASN A 136 25.46 -14.77 -11.60
N GLY A 137 24.97 -13.78 -12.35
CA GLY A 137 24.52 -13.92 -13.73
C GLY A 137 23.13 -14.54 -13.87
N VAL A 138 22.16 -13.99 -13.15
CA VAL A 138 20.71 -14.16 -13.42
C VAL A 138 20.29 -13.32 -14.64
N ASP A 139 19.19 -13.70 -15.28
CA ASP A 139 18.69 -13.07 -16.51
C ASP A 139 17.58 -12.05 -16.24
N LEU A 140 16.85 -12.20 -15.14
CA LEU A 140 15.80 -11.26 -14.70
C LEU A 140 15.65 -11.27 -13.17
N ILE A 141 14.98 -10.24 -12.66
CA ILE A 141 14.61 -10.10 -11.23
C ILE A 141 13.10 -10.30 -11.12
N LEU A 142 12.68 -11.27 -10.30
CA LEU A 142 11.29 -11.53 -9.95
C LEU A 142 11.07 -11.10 -8.51
N ILE A 143 10.25 -10.06 -8.32
CA ILE A 143 9.78 -9.60 -7.02
C ILE A 143 8.37 -10.18 -6.87
N GLU A 144 8.19 -11.21 -6.03
CA GLU A 144 6.91 -11.92 -5.96
C GLU A 144 6.29 -11.96 -4.56
N THR A 145 4.98 -12.23 -4.53
CA THR A 145 4.19 -12.36 -3.30
C THR A 145 4.22 -11.12 -2.40
N MET A 146 4.39 -9.94 -2.98
CA MET A 146 4.34 -8.70 -2.21
C MET A 146 2.92 -8.45 -1.72
N THR A 147 2.76 -8.15 -0.43
CA THR A 147 1.46 -7.83 0.18
C THR A 147 1.31 -6.35 0.49
N ASP A 148 2.43 -5.63 0.59
CA ASP A 148 2.51 -4.19 0.76
C ASP A 148 3.07 -3.49 -0.50
N LEU A 149 2.38 -2.44 -0.94
CA LEU A 149 2.79 -1.65 -2.10
C LEU A 149 4.07 -0.86 -1.84
N TYR A 150 4.30 -0.45 -0.58
CA TYR A 150 5.48 0.33 -0.22
C TYR A 150 6.75 -0.52 -0.24
N GLU A 151 6.65 -1.74 0.28
CA GLU A 151 7.70 -2.75 0.20
C GLU A 151 8.02 -3.11 -1.27
N ALA A 152 6.99 -3.36 -2.09
CA ALA A 152 7.16 -3.60 -3.52
C ALA A 152 7.89 -2.43 -4.22
N LYS A 153 7.54 -1.19 -3.87
CA LYS A 153 8.22 0.00 -4.36
C LYS A 153 9.69 0.04 -3.95
N ALA A 154 10.03 -0.27 -2.69
CA ALA A 154 11.41 -0.33 -2.23
C ALA A 154 12.22 -1.37 -3.02
N ALA A 155 11.65 -2.56 -3.24
CA ALA A 155 12.26 -3.64 -4.02
C ALA A 155 12.49 -3.24 -5.49
N ILE A 156 11.49 -2.63 -6.13
CA ILE A 156 11.60 -2.18 -7.53
C ILE A 156 12.64 -1.08 -7.67
N LEU A 157 12.65 -0.08 -6.77
CA LEU A 157 13.67 0.96 -6.80
C LEU A 157 15.07 0.36 -6.61
N ALA A 158 15.23 -0.57 -5.68
CA ALA A 158 16.50 -1.28 -5.51
C ALA A 158 16.91 -2.01 -6.79
N ALA A 159 15.97 -2.65 -7.49
CA ALA A 159 16.24 -3.35 -8.74
C ALA A 159 16.65 -2.40 -9.87
N LYS A 160 15.86 -1.35 -10.12
CA LYS A 160 16.05 -0.40 -11.23
C LYS A 160 17.27 0.50 -11.03
N GLU A 161 17.66 0.80 -9.78
CA GLU A 161 18.82 1.64 -9.48
C GLU A 161 20.15 0.86 -9.48
N ASN A 162 20.12 -0.46 -9.34
CA ASN A 162 21.32 -1.30 -9.20
C ASN A 162 21.45 -2.38 -10.29
N SER A 163 20.54 -2.41 -11.27
CA SER A 163 20.53 -3.37 -12.37
C SER A 163 19.83 -2.84 -13.62
N ASN A 164 20.25 -3.33 -14.79
CA ASN A 164 19.56 -3.12 -16.07
C ASN A 164 18.73 -4.33 -16.50
N LEU A 165 18.69 -5.39 -15.69
CA LEU A 165 17.92 -6.59 -15.98
C LEU A 165 16.40 -6.29 -16.01
N PRO A 166 15.61 -7.15 -16.67
CA PRO A 166 14.16 -7.06 -16.61
C PRO A 166 13.66 -7.29 -15.19
N VAL A 167 12.67 -6.49 -14.77
CA VAL A 167 12.07 -6.57 -13.44
C VAL A 167 10.61 -6.95 -13.56
N PHE A 168 10.24 -8.10 -13.02
CA PHE A 168 8.85 -8.54 -12.91
C PHE A 168 8.40 -8.36 -11.46
N CYS A 169 7.18 -7.88 -11.25
CA CYS A 169 6.65 -7.70 -9.90
C CYS A 169 5.22 -8.24 -9.78
N THR A 170 4.99 -9.14 -8.83
CA THR A 170 3.65 -9.63 -8.51
C THR A 170 3.25 -9.28 -7.08
N MET A 171 1.97 -9.02 -6.89
CA MET A 171 1.37 -8.87 -5.56
C MET A 171 0.36 -9.98 -5.31
N SER A 172 0.14 -10.28 -4.03
CA SER A 172 -0.81 -11.31 -3.59
C SER A 172 -2.10 -10.67 -3.07
N PHE A 173 -3.23 -11.13 -3.62
CA PHE A 173 -4.57 -10.60 -3.33
C PHE A 173 -5.44 -11.65 -2.65
N GLU A 174 -6.38 -11.17 -1.84
CA GLU A 174 -7.44 -11.94 -1.25
C GLU A 174 -8.70 -11.92 -2.14
N LYS A 175 -9.74 -12.68 -1.74
CA LYS A 175 -10.98 -12.85 -2.53
C LYS A 175 -11.75 -11.54 -2.70
N ASP A 176 -11.54 -10.58 -1.81
CA ASP A 176 -12.14 -9.25 -1.83
C ASP A 176 -11.45 -8.30 -2.84
N LYS A 177 -10.43 -8.79 -3.57
CA LYS A 177 -9.60 -8.02 -4.51
C LYS A 177 -8.73 -6.96 -3.85
N ARG A 178 -8.41 -7.11 -2.57
CA ARG A 178 -7.43 -6.30 -1.86
C ARG A 178 -6.23 -7.15 -1.48
N THR A 179 -5.06 -6.52 -1.34
CA THR A 179 -3.94 -7.17 -0.67
C THR A 179 -4.18 -7.17 0.84
N PHE A 180 -3.38 -7.92 1.59
CA PHE A 180 -3.43 -7.92 3.06
C PHE A 180 -3.37 -6.51 3.69
N THR A 181 -2.62 -5.57 3.10
CA THR A 181 -2.54 -4.18 3.59
C THR A 181 -3.64 -3.26 3.03
N GLY A 182 -4.58 -3.81 2.26
CA GLY A 182 -5.70 -3.08 1.65
C GLY A 182 -5.41 -2.50 0.26
N CYS A 183 -4.25 -2.81 -0.35
CA CYS A 183 -3.89 -2.25 -1.64
C CYS A 183 -4.91 -2.65 -2.72
N SER A 184 -5.36 -1.68 -3.52
CA SER A 184 -6.27 -1.91 -4.64
C SER A 184 -5.54 -2.36 -5.90
N ILE A 185 -6.23 -3.08 -6.78
CA ILE A 185 -5.70 -3.49 -8.09
C ILE A 185 -5.26 -2.27 -8.91
N LEU A 186 -6.08 -1.20 -8.93
CA LEU A 186 -5.77 0.02 -9.66
C LEU A 186 -4.48 0.68 -9.14
N SER A 187 -4.33 0.80 -7.82
CA SER A 187 -3.13 1.35 -7.18
C SER A 187 -1.88 0.53 -7.50
N MET A 188 -1.97 -0.81 -7.41
CA MET A 188 -0.88 -1.70 -7.80
C MET A 188 -0.47 -1.42 -9.26
N VAL A 189 -1.40 -1.49 -10.20
CA VAL A 189 -1.07 -1.34 -11.62
C VAL A 189 -0.45 0.03 -11.90
N MET A 190 -1.04 1.11 -11.39
CA MET A 190 -0.54 2.48 -11.61
C MET A 190 0.88 2.68 -11.08
N VAL A 191 1.19 2.18 -9.88
CA VAL A 191 2.50 2.35 -9.26
C VAL A 191 3.54 1.43 -9.89
N LEU A 192 3.28 0.13 -10.00
CA LEU A 192 4.29 -0.81 -10.51
C LEU A 192 4.68 -0.48 -11.96
N GLN A 193 3.71 -0.20 -12.84
CA GLN A 193 4.02 0.19 -14.21
C GLN A 193 4.69 1.57 -14.28
N GLY A 194 4.33 2.48 -13.37
CA GLY A 194 4.94 3.81 -13.26
C GLY A 194 6.42 3.75 -12.90
N LEU A 195 6.79 2.83 -11.99
CA LEU A 195 8.17 2.53 -11.63
C LEU A 195 8.94 1.79 -12.74
N GLY A 196 8.26 1.41 -13.83
CA GLY A 196 8.88 0.85 -15.03
C GLY A 196 9.26 -0.61 -14.92
N VAL A 197 8.45 -1.43 -14.24
CA VAL A 197 8.56 -2.90 -14.33
C VAL A 197 8.29 -3.38 -15.76
N ASP A 198 8.95 -4.46 -16.16
CA ASP A 198 8.83 -5.06 -17.48
C ASP A 198 7.61 -6.01 -17.57
N ALA A 199 7.13 -6.51 -16.42
CA ALA A 199 5.85 -7.22 -16.29
C ALA A 199 5.30 -7.04 -14.88
N LEU A 200 3.98 -7.10 -14.74
CA LEU A 200 3.30 -7.10 -13.44
C LEU A 200 2.24 -8.18 -13.35
N GLY A 201 1.81 -8.55 -12.15
CA GLY A 201 0.80 -9.58 -12.04
C GLY A 201 0.45 -10.02 -10.64
N VAL A 202 -0.07 -11.24 -10.55
CA VAL A 202 -0.53 -11.85 -9.31
C VAL A 202 -0.02 -13.26 -9.17
N ASN A 203 0.33 -13.61 -7.94
CA ASN A 203 0.73 -14.96 -7.57
C ASN A 203 0.23 -15.31 -6.17
N CYS A 204 0.21 -16.61 -5.87
CA CYS A 204 -0.15 -17.15 -4.55
C CYS A 204 -1.58 -16.80 -4.10
N SER A 205 -1.89 -17.09 -2.81
CA SER A 205 -3.16 -16.96 -2.08
C SER A 205 -4.38 -17.70 -2.63
N LEU A 206 -4.61 -17.62 -3.94
CA LEU A 206 -5.84 -18.05 -4.60
C LEU A 206 -5.55 -19.07 -5.68
N GLY A 207 -6.55 -19.91 -5.96
CA GLY A 207 -6.54 -20.80 -7.11
C GLY A 207 -6.80 -20.04 -8.42
N PRO A 208 -6.65 -20.69 -9.58
CA PRO A 208 -6.85 -20.06 -10.88
C PRO A 208 -8.28 -19.52 -11.07
N LYS A 209 -9.29 -20.18 -10.51
CA LYS A 209 -10.68 -19.76 -10.60
C LYS A 209 -10.93 -18.45 -9.85
N GLU A 210 -10.41 -18.34 -8.63
CA GLU A 210 -10.58 -17.17 -7.78
C GLU A 210 -9.74 -15.98 -8.27
N LEU A 211 -8.60 -16.23 -8.93
CA LEU A 211 -7.77 -15.18 -9.54
C LEU A 211 -8.36 -14.59 -10.82
N GLU A 212 -9.23 -15.31 -11.52
CA GLU A 212 -9.84 -14.88 -12.78
C GLU A 212 -10.42 -13.44 -12.77
N PRO A 213 -11.29 -13.05 -11.81
CA PRO A 213 -11.82 -11.69 -11.75
C PRO A 213 -10.75 -10.62 -11.46
N ILE A 214 -9.67 -10.96 -10.73
CA ILE A 214 -8.57 -10.04 -10.43
C ILE A 214 -7.73 -9.81 -11.70
N VAL A 215 -7.40 -10.90 -12.40
CA VAL A 215 -6.64 -10.85 -13.65
C VAL A 215 -7.38 -10.06 -14.72
N GLU A 216 -8.69 -10.22 -14.87
CA GLU A 216 -9.49 -9.43 -15.83
C GLU A 216 -9.40 -7.92 -15.58
N GLU A 217 -9.34 -7.51 -14.31
CA GLU A 217 -9.25 -6.11 -13.92
C GLU A 217 -7.85 -5.55 -14.21
N ILE A 218 -6.81 -6.31 -13.89
CA ILE A 218 -5.42 -5.97 -14.23
C ILE A 218 -5.25 -5.81 -15.74
N LEU A 219 -5.76 -6.76 -16.53
CA LEU A 219 -5.66 -6.74 -17.99
C LEU A 219 -6.32 -5.49 -18.61
N LYS A 220 -7.36 -4.91 -18.00
CA LYS A 220 -8.00 -3.69 -18.52
C LYS A 220 -7.15 -2.43 -18.33
N ILE A 221 -6.26 -2.44 -17.35
CA ILE A 221 -5.55 -1.25 -16.85
C ILE A 221 -4.06 -1.31 -17.20
N SER A 222 -3.48 -2.51 -17.32
CA SER A 222 -2.05 -2.68 -17.51
C SER A 222 -1.58 -2.25 -18.89
N LYS A 223 -0.51 -1.46 -18.93
CA LYS A 223 0.25 -1.15 -20.16
C LYS A 223 1.33 -2.19 -20.46
N VAL A 224 1.79 -2.92 -19.43
CA VAL A 224 2.86 -3.91 -19.51
C VAL A 224 2.30 -5.34 -19.53
N PRO A 225 3.06 -6.34 -20.01
CA PRO A 225 2.66 -7.74 -19.94
C PRO A 225 2.20 -8.17 -18.55
N VAL A 226 1.10 -8.95 -18.52
CA VAL A 226 0.52 -9.46 -17.28
C VAL A 226 1.00 -10.89 -17.00
N MET A 227 1.34 -11.13 -15.73
CA MET A 227 1.82 -12.41 -15.20
C MET A 227 0.81 -13.05 -14.23
N VAL A 228 0.68 -14.38 -14.29
CA VAL A 228 -0.15 -15.15 -13.34
C VAL A 228 0.57 -16.42 -12.87
N GLN A 229 0.74 -16.57 -11.56
CA GLN A 229 1.25 -17.81 -10.94
C GLN A 229 0.29 -18.27 -9.83
N ALA A 230 -0.75 -18.99 -10.23
CA ALA A 230 -1.80 -19.45 -9.32
C ALA A 230 -1.33 -20.62 -8.43
N ASN A 231 -1.94 -20.78 -7.25
CA ASN A 231 -1.82 -22.01 -6.48
C ASN A 231 -2.56 -23.16 -7.18
N ALA A 232 -2.23 -24.41 -6.87
CA ALA A 232 -3.01 -25.59 -7.30
C ALA A 232 -4.33 -25.75 -6.51
N GLY A 233 -5.00 -24.63 -6.22
CA GLY A 233 -6.20 -24.55 -5.39
C GLY A 233 -5.93 -23.97 -4.00
N LEU A 234 -6.98 -23.89 -3.19
CA LEU A 234 -6.84 -23.54 -1.79
C LEU A 234 -6.30 -24.75 -1.01
N PRO A 235 -5.38 -24.54 -0.05
CA PRO A 235 -4.83 -25.63 0.76
C PRO A 235 -5.93 -26.27 1.60
N SER A 236 -5.99 -27.59 1.60
CA SER A 236 -6.87 -28.38 2.47
C SER A 236 -6.06 -29.47 3.15
N ILE A 237 -6.30 -29.76 4.44
CA ILE A 237 -5.63 -30.89 5.08
C ILE A 237 -6.45 -32.16 4.89
N VAL A 238 -5.79 -33.20 4.39
CA VAL A 238 -6.33 -34.57 4.35
C VAL A 238 -5.29 -35.47 5.02
N ASN A 239 -5.68 -36.18 6.09
CA ASN A 239 -4.80 -37.07 6.88
C ASN A 239 -3.53 -36.38 7.43
N GLY A 240 -3.65 -35.14 7.91
CA GLY A 240 -2.51 -34.39 8.49
C GLY A 240 -1.48 -33.88 7.47
N LYS A 241 -1.78 -33.96 6.17
CA LYS A 241 -0.97 -33.38 5.08
C LYS A 241 -1.75 -32.31 4.35
N THR A 242 -1.09 -31.20 4.02
CA THR A 242 -1.63 -30.15 3.16
C THR A 242 -1.72 -30.65 1.72
N ILE A 243 -2.93 -30.78 1.19
CA ILE A 243 -3.23 -31.17 -0.19
C ILE A 243 -3.86 -29.98 -0.91
N PHE A 244 -3.40 -29.78 -2.15
CA PHE A 244 -3.95 -28.84 -3.10
C PHE A 244 -4.81 -29.61 -4.11
N ASN A 245 -6.04 -29.15 -4.32
CA ASN A 245 -7.11 -30.00 -4.90
C ASN A 245 -7.28 -29.88 -6.41
N ILE A 246 -6.53 -29.02 -7.09
CA ILE A 246 -6.63 -28.84 -8.55
C ILE A 246 -5.71 -29.82 -9.25
N SER A 247 -6.23 -30.53 -10.25
CA SER A 247 -5.45 -31.47 -11.06
C SER A 247 -4.58 -30.75 -12.11
N PRO A 248 -3.52 -31.39 -12.65
CA PRO A 248 -2.74 -30.84 -13.75
C PRO A 248 -3.57 -30.39 -14.97
N GLU A 249 -4.61 -31.16 -15.32
CA GLU A 249 -5.48 -30.88 -16.46
C GLU A 249 -6.39 -29.68 -16.18
N GLU A 250 -6.96 -29.60 -14.98
CA GLU A 250 -7.78 -28.46 -14.57
C GLU A 250 -6.93 -27.19 -14.50
N PHE A 251 -5.71 -27.27 -13.95
CA PHE A 251 -4.78 -26.15 -13.91
C PHE A 251 -4.43 -25.63 -15.32
N ALA A 252 -4.14 -26.54 -16.25
CA ALA A 252 -3.86 -26.20 -17.65
C ALA A 252 -5.05 -25.54 -18.35
N LEU A 253 -6.29 -25.98 -18.07
CA LEU A 253 -7.50 -25.39 -18.62
C LEU A 253 -7.64 -23.91 -18.23
N TYR A 254 -7.43 -23.57 -16.96
CA TYR A 254 -7.44 -22.18 -16.52
C TYR A 254 -6.26 -21.40 -17.10
N GLY A 255 -5.09 -22.03 -17.20
CA GLY A 255 -3.93 -21.38 -17.81
C GLY A 255 -4.17 -20.98 -19.26
N ARG A 256 -4.79 -21.85 -20.04
CA ARG A 256 -5.27 -21.53 -21.39
C ARG A 256 -6.24 -20.35 -21.39
N ARG A 257 -7.23 -20.35 -20.49
CA ARG A 257 -8.21 -19.24 -20.37
C ARG A 257 -7.56 -17.90 -20.07
N PHE A 258 -6.54 -17.88 -19.21
CA PHE A 258 -5.78 -16.66 -18.93
C PHE A 258 -5.07 -16.12 -20.17
N VAL A 259 -4.41 -17.00 -20.93
CA VAL A 259 -3.72 -16.62 -22.15
C VAL A 259 -4.69 -16.14 -23.23
N GLU A 260 -5.83 -16.82 -23.39
CA GLU A 260 -6.91 -16.40 -24.30
C GLU A 260 -7.50 -15.02 -23.92
N LYS A 261 -7.34 -14.57 -22.67
CA LYS A 261 -7.71 -13.22 -22.23
C LYS A 261 -6.61 -12.17 -22.43
N GLY A 262 -5.37 -12.59 -22.65
CA GLY A 262 -4.23 -11.73 -22.93
C GLY A 262 -3.10 -11.79 -21.89
N VAL A 263 -3.15 -12.72 -20.93
CA VAL A 263 -2.00 -13.00 -20.05
C VAL A 263 -0.85 -13.54 -20.90
N ARG A 264 0.36 -12.99 -20.73
CA ARG A 264 1.55 -13.40 -21.50
C ARG A 264 2.50 -14.27 -20.71
N ILE A 265 2.47 -14.19 -19.40
CA ILE A 265 3.39 -14.91 -18.53
C ILE A 265 2.56 -15.75 -17.57
N ILE A 266 2.84 -17.05 -17.53
CA ILE A 266 2.09 -17.97 -16.69
C ILE A 266 3.00 -18.98 -16.02
N GLY A 267 2.68 -19.36 -14.79
CA GLY A 267 3.41 -20.39 -14.05
C GLY A 267 2.58 -20.94 -12.90
N GLY A 268 3.24 -21.60 -11.97
CA GLY A 268 2.61 -22.14 -10.77
C GLY A 268 3.21 -21.58 -9.49
N CYS A 269 2.39 -21.49 -8.45
CA CYS A 269 2.83 -21.22 -7.08
C CYS A 269 2.55 -22.47 -6.20
N CYS A 270 2.17 -22.30 -4.94
CA CYS A 270 2.01 -23.39 -3.98
C CYS A 270 1.13 -24.55 -4.48
N GLY A 271 1.61 -25.78 -4.29
CA GLY A 271 0.91 -27.01 -4.70
C GLY A 271 1.10 -27.43 -6.16
N THR A 272 1.66 -26.56 -7.00
CA THR A 272 1.98 -26.92 -8.38
C THR A 272 3.25 -27.78 -8.45
N THR A 273 3.29 -28.68 -9.43
CA THR A 273 4.37 -29.65 -9.63
C THR A 273 4.81 -29.69 -11.09
N ASP A 274 5.85 -30.44 -11.41
CA ASP A 274 6.31 -30.71 -12.78
C ASP A 274 5.18 -31.21 -13.68
N LYS A 275 4.27 -32.06 -13.17
CA LYS A 275 3.09 -32.54 -13.92
C LYS A 275 2.12 -31.40 -14.29
N HIS A 276 1.92 -30.45 -13.39
CA HIS A 276 1.07 -29.28 -13.64
C HIS A 276 1.68 -28.40 -14.73
N ILE A 277 2.98 -28.13 -14.63
CA ILE A 277 3.70 -27.34 -15.64
C ILE A 277 3.70 -28.05 -16.99
N LYS A 278 3.92 -29.37 -17.03
CA LYS A 278 3.88 -30.14 -18.29
C LYS A 278 2.50 -30.05 -18.95
N SER A 279 1.44 -30.19 -18.16
CA SER A 279 0.06 -30.10 -18.65
C SER A 279 -0.27 -28.68 -19.13
N LEU A 280 0.22 -27.66 -18.42
CA LEU A 280 0.09 -26.26 -18.81
C LEU A 280 0.77 -26.00 -20.15
N VAL A 281 2.03 -26.39 -20.33
CA VAL A 281 2.77 -26.23 -21.60
C VAL A 281 2.01 -26.90 -22.75
N ASN A 282 1.59 -28.15 -22.57
CA ASN A 282 0.82 -28.87 -23.58
C ASN A 282 -0.54 -28.20 -23.88
N GLY A 283 -1.21 -27.65 -22.87
CA GLY A 283 -2.50 -26.98 -23.02
C GLY A 283 -2.43 -25.62 -23.74
N LEU A 284 -1.23 -25.04 -23.84
CA LEU A 284 -0.96 -23.77 -24.49
C LEU A 284 -0.52 -23.91 -25.96
N ASP A 285 -0.35 -25.14 -26.45
CA ASP A 285 -0.04 -25.38 -27.87
C ASP A 285 -1.10 -24.74 -28.78
N ASN A 286 -0.62 -23.93 -29.73
CA ASN A 286 -1.43 -23.19 -30.71
C ASN A 286 -2.46 -22.22 -30.11
N VAL A 287 -2.29 -21.77 -28.86
CA VAL A 287 -3.12 -20.72 -28.27
C VAL A 287 -2.65 -19.35 -28.77
N LEU A 288 -3.59 -18.57 -29.32
CA LEU A 288 -3.33 -17.18 -29.66
C LEU A 288 -3.55 -16.31 -28.43
N VAL A 289 -2.55 -15.50 -28.10
CA VAL A 289 -2.68 -14.47 -27.06
C VAL A 289 -3.59 -13.37 -27.58
N LYS A 290 -4.66 -13.06 -26.85
CA LYS A 290 -5.51 -11.92 -27.20
C LYS A 290 -4.72 -10.62 -27.04
N GLU A 291 -4.71 -9.81 -28.09
CA GLU A 291 -4.17 -8.46 -28.01
C GLU A 291 -5.09 -7.59 -27.14
N ILE A 292 -4.52 -6.97 -26.12
CA ILE A 292 -5.25 -6.10 -25.21
C ILE A 292 -5.08 -4.66 -25.67
N LYS A 293 -6.21 -4.01 -25.95
CA LYS A 293 -6.23 -2.57 -26.19
C LYS A 293 -6.13 -1.84 -24.86
N TYR A 294 -4.98 -1.21 -24.62
CA TYR A 294 -4.78 -0.35 -23.47
C TYR A 294 -5.77 0.83 -23.48
N CYS A 295 -6.39 1.07 -22.32
CA CYS A 295 -7.25 2.23 -22.07
C CYS A 295 -6.53 3.17 -21.10
N PRO A 296 -6.07 4.36 -21.55
CA PRO A 296 -5.42 5.31 -20.67
C PRO A 296 -6.35 5.78 -19.55
N ILE A 297 -5.81 5.87 -18.33
CA ILE A 297 -6.54 6.35 -17.14
C ILE A 297 -5.68 7.40 -16.46
N ASN A 298 -6.20 8.63 -16.35
CA ASN A 298 -5.64 9.65 -15.47
C ASN A 298 -5.99 9.28 -14.02
N CYS A 299 -5.01 8.82 -13.24
CA CYS A 299 -5.26 8.39 -11.87
C CYS A 299 -4.07 8.73 -10.97
N ILE A 300 -4.39 9.25 -9.78
CA ILE A 300 -3.47 9.50 -8.67
C ILE A 300 -3.93 8.63 -7.51
N CYS A 301 -3.04 8.00 -6.76
CA CYS A 301 -3.45 7.01 -5.79
C CYS A 301 -2.52 6.90 -4.59
N THR A 302 -3.09 6.49 -3.46
CA THR A 302 -2.43 5.81 -2.34
C THR A 302 -2.62 4.29 -2.54
N PRO A 303 -2.19 3.40 -1.62
CA PRO A 303 -2.44 1.97 -1.78
C PRO A 303 -3.94 1.64 -1.76
N THR A 304 -4.69 2.31 -0.88
CA THR A 304 -6.07 1.94 -0.55
C THR A 304 -7.11 2.86 -1.22
N ASN A 305 -6.72 4.06 -1.67
CA ASN A 305 -7.58 5.03 -2.36
C ASN A 305 -7.00 5.43 -3.72
N SER A 306 -7.86 5.55 -4.73
CA SER A 306 -7.50 5.95 -6.09
C SER A 306 -8.46 7.01 -6.58
N VAL A 307 -7.91 8.14 -7.03
CA VAL A 307 -8.66 9.26 -7.59
C VAL A 307 -8.47 9.24 -9.10
N ILE A 308 -9.48 8.73 -9.80
CA ILE A 308 -9.57 8.85 -11.25
C ILE A 308 -9.99 10.28 -11.59
N ILE A 309 -9.24 10.94 -12.47
CA ILE A 309 -9.50 12.31 -12.89
C ILE A 309 -10.53 12.31 -14.02
N ASN A 310 -11.75 11.92 -13.66
CA ASN A 310 -12.96 12.09 -14.45
C ASN A 310 -13.81 13.21 -13.84
N GLY A 311 -14.13 14.21 -14.65
CA GLY A 311 -14.79 15.41 -14.17
C GLY A 311 -13.92 16.28 -13.27
N VAL A 312 -14.57 17.14 -12.48
CA VAL A 312 -13.89 18.13 -11.63
C VAL A 312 -13.53 17.53 -10.27
N LYS A 313 -12.24 17.54 -9.95
CA LYS A 313 -11.68 17.12 -8.66
C LYS A 313 -11.03 18.27 -7.91
N VAL A 314 -11.03 18.18 -6.59
CA VAL A 314 -10.55 19.23 -5.68
C VAL A 314 -9.16 18.90 -5.15
N ILE A 315 -8.24 19.83 -5.33
CA ILE A 315 -6.93 19.83 -4.67
C ILE A 315 -6.97 20.86 -3.54
N GLY A 316 -6.84 20.41 -2.29
CA GLY A 316 -6.83 21.28 -1.12
C GLY A 316 -5.54 22.09 -1.01
N GLU A 317 -5.63 23.42 -0.97
CA GLU A 317 -4.49 24.36 -1.01
C GLU A 317 -3.92 24.76 0.38
N ARG A 318 -4.43 24.20 1.48
CA ARG A 318 -4.19 24.79 2.81
C ARG A 318 -2.84 24.42 3.43
N ILE A 319 -2.22 23.30 3.04
CA ILE A 319 -0.89 22.89 3.51
C ILE A 319 0.17 23.66 2.72
N ASN A 320 0.24 24.95 3.02
CA ASN A 320 1.13 25.90 2.36
C ASN A 320 1.45 27.06 3.32
N PRO A 321 2.73 27.33 3.63
CA PRO A 321 3.14 28.38 4.56
C PRO A 321 2.95 29.80 4.02
N THR A 322 2.73 29.98 2.72
CA THR A 322 2.68 31.29 2.07
C THR A 322 1.55 32.15 2.64
N GLY A 323 1.90 33.32 3.18
CA GLY A 323 0.94 34.25 3.79
C GLY A 323 0.31 33.82 5.12
N LYS A 324 0.68 32.66 5.70
CA LYS A 324 0.05 32.10 6.90
C LYS A 324 1.02 32.03 8.09
N LYS A 325 0.99 33.04 8.96
CA LYS A 325 1.90 33.13 10.13
C LYS A 325 1.84 31.89 11.03
N ALA A 326 0.64 31.41 11.38
CA ALA A 326 0.47 30.24 12.24
C ALA A 326 1.09 28.96 11.63
N PHE A 327 0.93 28.76 10.32
CA PHE A 327 1.50 27.60 9.62
C PHE A 327 3.03 27.69 9.55
N LYS A 328 3.57 28.88 9.32
CA LYS A 328 5.02 29.12 9.38
C LYS A 328 5.59 28.77 10.75
N ASP A 329 4.96 29.30 11.81
CA ASP A 329 5.37 29.03 13.19
C ASP A 329 5.29 27.54 13.52
N ALA A 330 4.28 26.82 12.97
CA ALA A 330 4.15 25.38 13.14
C ALA A 330 5.29 24.60 12.48
N LEU A 331 5.65 24.93 11.23
CA LEU A 331 6.79 24.29 10.55
C LEU A 331 8.11 24.54 11.28
N VAL A 332 8.39 25.79 11.66
CA VAL A 332 9.64 26.16 12.36
C VAL A 332 9.75 25.47 13.73
N LYS A 333 8.64 25.32 14.45
CA LYS A 333 8.60 24.61 15.75
C LYS A 333 8.49 23.08 15.61
N GLY A 334 8.39 22.55 14.39
CA GLY A 334 8.18 21.13 14.14
C GLY A 334 6.83 20.60 14.65
N ASN A 335 5.81 21.46 14.79
CA ASN A 335 4.46 21.08 15.20
C ASN A 335 3.72 20.41 14.02
N ILE A 336 3.92 19.09 13.90
CA ILE A 336 3.29 18.27 12.88
C ILE A 336 1.78 18.15 13.08
N ASP A 337 1.29 18.13 14.32
CA ASP A 337 -0.14 17.95 14.60
C ASP A 337 -0.99 19.08 13.99
N TYR A 338 -0.47 20.32 14.00
CA TYR A 338 -1.13 21.43 13.31
C TYR A 338 -1.28 21.18 11.79
N ILE A 339 -0.26 20.60 11.16
CA ILE A 339 -0.27 20.26 9.73
C ILE A 339 -1.28 19.14 9.46
N LEU A 340 -1.28 18.10 10.30
CA LEU A 340 -2.23 16.99 10.19
C LEU A 340 -3.67 17.45 10.39
N LYS A 341 -3.91 18.39 11.31
CA LYS A 341 -5.24 18.99 11.51
C LYS A 341 -5.72 19.73 10.27
N GLU A 342 -4.90 20.58 9.66
CA GLU A 342 -5.24 21.23 8.39
C GLU A 342 -5.45 20.20 7.27
N ALA A 343 -4.69 19.11 7.25
CA ALA A 343 -4.90 18.02 6.29
C ALA A 343 -6.26 17.34 6.48
N ILE A 344 -6.59 16.91 7.70
CA ILE A 344 -7.84 16.23 8.04
C ILE A 344 -9.05 17.11 7.70
N VAL A 345 -9.03 18.37 8.13
CA VAL A 345 -10.15 19.31 7.88
C VAL A 345 -10.39 19.49 6.39
N GLN A 346 -9.34 19.53 5.56
CA GLN A 346 -9.50 19.61 4.11
C GLN A 346 -10.13 18.37 3.50
N VAL A 347 -9.77 17.17 3.98
CA VAL A 347 -10.39 15.91 3.53
C VAL A 347 -11.86 15.85 3.95
N GLU A 348 -12.17 16.17 5.21
CA GLU A 348 -13.54 16.23 5.72
C GLU A 348 -14.40 17.27 4.99
N SER A 349 -13.76 18.32 4.46
CA SER A 349 -14.43 19.36 3.65
C SER A 349 -14.55 18.98 2.16
N GLY A 350 -14.17 17.77 1.75
CA GLY A 350 -14.37 17.26 0.40
C GLY A 350 -13.18 17.41 -0.56
N SER A 351 -11.94 17.50 -0.06
CA SER A 351 -10.76 17.42 -0.92
C SER A 351 -10.57 16.00 -1.47
N ASP A 352 -10.29 15.90 -2.77
CA ASP A 352 -9.93 14.63 -3.42
C ASP A 352 -8.40 14.38 -3.33
N ILE A 353 -7.61 15.45 -3.37
CA ILE A 353 -6.13 15.45 -3.32
C ILE A 353 -5.68 16.59 -2.38
N LEU A 354 -4.53 16.45 -1.73
CA LEU A 354 -3.92 17.55 -0.94
C LEU A 354 -2.65 18.07 -1.62
N ASP A 355 -2.58 19.38 -1.83
CA ASP A 355 -1.33 20.08 -2.15
C ASP A 355 -0.48 20.21 -0.88
N VAL A 356 0.80 19.83 -0.96
CA VAL A 356 1.73 19.83 0.16
C VAL A 356 2.95 20.67 -0.21
N ASN A 357 2.98 21.90 0.30
CA ASN A 357 4.10 22.83 0.19
C ASN A 357 4.66 23.12 1.59
N VAL A 358 5.97 22.91 1.78
CA VAL A 358 6.67 23.21 3.04
C VAL A 358 7.78 24.26 2.86
N GLY A 359 7.77 24.98 1.74
CA GLY A 359 8.83 25.91 1.35
C GLY A 359 8.99 27.07 2.32
N LEU A 360 10.05 27.03 3.13
CA LEU A 360 10.49 28.12 3.98
C LEU A 360 12.02 28.23 3.99
N PRO A 361 12.59 29.44 3.87
CA PRO A 361 14.05 29.61 3.92
C PRO A 361 14.71 29.18 5.25
N GLU A 362 13.94 29.13 6.33
CA GLU A 362 14.42 28.91 7.69
C GLU A 362 14.50 27.43 8.10
N ILE A 363 14.05 26.50 7.24
CA ILE A 363 13.99 25.07 7.55
C ILE A 363 14.74 24.25 6.50
N ASP A 364 15.10 23.02 6.87
CA ASP A 364 15.49 22.02 5.88
C ASP A 364 14.24 21.51 5.16
N GLU A 365 13.98 22.05 3.97
CA GLU A 365 12.82 21.70 3.14
C GLU A 365 12.82 20.21 2.77
N GLU A 366 14.00 19.61 2.57
CA GLU A 366 14.14 18.21 2.16
C GLU A 366 13.71 17.27 3.29
N GLU A 367 14.23 17.48 4.51
CA GLU A 367 13.86 16.67 5.67
C GLU A 367 12.41 16.92 6.12
N THR A 368 11.97 18.19 6.06
CA THR A 368 10.62 18.55 6.46
C THR A 368 9.57 17.96 5.53
N MET A 369 9.80 17.99 4.21
CA MET A 369 8.89 17.39 3.23
C MET A 369 8.72 15.89 3.47
N VAL A 370 9.83 15.16 3.68
CA VAL A 370 9.79 13.73 3.98
C VAL A 370 8.99 13.44 5.25
N LYS A 371 9.23 14.23 6.31
CA LYS A 371 8.51 14.08 7.58
C LYS A 371 7.02 14.33 7.42
N VAL A 372 6.63 15.42 6.77
CA VAL A 372 5.21 15.78 6.55
C VAL A 372 4.49 14.72 5.70
N ILE A 373 5.10 14.26 4.61
CA ILE A 373 4.50 13.21 3.78
C ILE A 373 4.32 11.91 4.57
N LYS A 374 5.34 11.45 5.32
CA LYS A 374 5.21 10.24 6.16
C LYS A 374 4.06 10.35 7.15
N GLU A 375 3.95 11.50 7.81
CA GLU A 375 2.93 11.75 8.83
C GLU A 375 1.52 11.80 8.24
N ILE A 376 1.34 12.50 7.12
CA ILE A 376 0.05 12.56 6.41
C ILE A 376 -0.37 11.17 5.94
N GLN A 377 0.51 10.40 5.30
CA GLN A 377 0.21 9.04 4.82
C GLN A 377 -0.13 8.07 5.96
N GLY A 378 0.39 8.32 7.17
CA GLY A 378 0.04 7.54 8.34
C GLY A 378 -1.37 7.85 8.88
N VAL A 379 -1.91 9.05 8.65
CA VAL A 379 -3.28 9.43 9.10
C VAL A 379 -4.30 9.17 8.00
N LEU A 380 -4.02 9.72 6.82
CA LEU A 380 -4.98 9.97 5.77
C LEU A 380 -4.70 9.08 4.58
N ASN A 381 -5.79 8.57 4.02
CA ASN A 381 -5.77 7.79 2.80
C ASN A 381 -6.12 8.68 1.58
N ILE A 382 -5.44 9.82 1.47
CA ILE A 382 -5.67 10.80 0.40
C ILE A 382 -4.41 10.96 -0.47
N PRO A 383 -4.54 11.00 -1.80
CA PRO A 383 -3.39 11.24 -2.65
C PRO A 383 -2.81 12.65 -2.48
N LEU A 384 -1.51 12.78 -2.75
CA LEU A 384 -0.78 14.03 -2.53
C LEU A 384 -0.26 14.63 -3.84
N GLN A 385 -0.28 15.95 -3.88
CA GLN A 385 0.45 16.79 -4.80
C GLN A 385 1.66 17.35 -4.05
N ILE A 386 2.86 16.96 -4.46
CA ILE A 386 4.12 17.39 -3.86
C ILE A 386 4.52 18.70 -4.53
N ASP A 387 4.46 19.80 -3.76
CA ASP A 387 4.74 21.16 -4.25
C ASP A 387 6.08 21.68 -3.76
N SER A 388 7.03 21.84 -4.69
CA SER A 388 8.33 22.47 -4.45
C SER A 388 8.98 22.90 -5.77
N THR A 389 9.80 23.95 -5.72
CA THR A 389 10.64 24.35 -6.85
C THR A 389 12.01 23.66 -6.86
N ASN A 390 12.35 22.90 -5.82
CA ASN A 390 13.65 22.23 -5.67
C ASN A 390 13.58 20.76 -6.13
N PRO A 391 14.32 20.36 -7.20
CA PRO A 391 14.35 18.98 -7.67
C PRO A 391 14.68 17.95 -6.60
N LYS A 392 15.56 18.29 -5.64
CA LYS A 392 15.97 17.37 -4.56
C LYS A 392 14.85 17.08 -3.58
N VAL A 393 14.04 18.11 -3.26
CA VAL A 393 12.87 17.99 -2.37
C VAL A 393 11.83 17.10 -3.04
N ILE A 394 11.57 17.31 -4.33
CA ILE A 394 10.65 16.49 -5.13
C ILE A 394 11.15 15.03 -5.17
N GLU A 395 12.42 14.78 -5.47
CA GLU A 395 12.97 13.43 -5.52
C GLU A 395 12.85 12.71 -4.16
N LYS A 396 13.22 13.37 -3.06
CA LYS A 396 13.09 12.80 -1.71
C LYS A 396 11.65 12.52 -1.33
N GLY A 397 10.73 13.44 -1.63
CA GLY A 397 9.30 13.27 -1.39
C GLY A 397 8.71 12.11 -2.19
N LEU A 398 9.02 12.03 -3.49
CA LEU A 398 8.56 10.94 -4.36
C LEU A 398 9.15 9.58 -3.96
N ARG A 399 10.39 9.54 -3.49
CA ARG A 399 11.04 8.28 -3.05
C ARG A 399 10.26 7.62 -1.92
N ILE A 400 9.84 8.40 -0.92
CA ILE A 400 9.13 7.91 0.26
C ILE A 400 7.61 7.88 0.11
N TYR A 401 7.03 8.46 -0.95
CA TYR A 401 5.59 8.45 -1.16
C TYR A 401 5.08 7.03 -1.51
N ASN A 402 4.08 6.53 -0.80
CA ASN A 402 3.46 5.22 -1.03
C ASN A 402 2.26 5.35 -1.97
N GLY A 403 2.52 5.45 -3.27
CA GLY A 403 1.48 5.69 -4.25
C GLY A 403 2.01 6.37 -5.51
N LYS A 404 1.09 6.91 -6.30
CA LYS A 404 1.36 7.77 -7.46
C LYS A 404 0.94 9.19 -7.13
N ALA A 405 1.90 10.12 -7.03
CA ALA A 405 1.68 11.52 -6.68
C ALA A 405 1.62 12.42 -7.93
N ILE A 406 1.18 13.67 -7.72
CA ILE A 406 1.38 14.78 -8.67
C ILE A 406 2.61 15.58 -8.24
N VAL A 407 3.49 15.93 -9.17
CA VAL A 407 4.56 16.91 -8.97
C VAL A 407 4.08 18.29 -9.40
N ASN A 408 4.06 19.22 -8.45
CA ASN A 408 3.84 20.63 -8.68
C ASN A 408 5.19 21.37 -8.47
N SER A 409 5.89 21.81 -9.51
CA SER A 409 5.56 21.76 -10.94
C SER A 409 6.82 21.85 -11.80
N VAL A 410 6.63 21.74 -13.11
CA VAL A 410 7.59 22.20 -14.12
C VAL A 410 7.07 23.43 -14.84
N ASN A 411 7.95 24.20 -15.46
CA ASN A 411 7.59 25.31 -16.32
C ASN A 411 8.18 25.16 -17.73
N GLY A 412 8.00 26.14 -18.61
CA GLY A 412 8.47 26.13 -19.99
C GLY A 412 9.98 26.31 -20.17
N GLU A 413 10.75 26.55 -19.10
CA GLU A 413 12.20 26.69 -19.15
C GLU A 413 12.88 25.32 -19.31
N ASP A 414 13.89 25.23 -20.18
CA ASP A 414 14.57 23.95 -20.44
C ASP A 414 15.26 23.41 -19.18
N LYS A 415 15.79 24.29 -18.33
CA LYS A 415 16.39 23.91 -17.04
C LYS A 415 15.39 23.24 -16.09
N SER A 416 14.15 23.74 -16.04
CA SER A 416 13.09 23.14 -15.19
C SER A 416 12.69 21.77 -15.72
N LEU A 417 12.48 21.66 -17.04
CA LEU A 417 12.10 20.42 -17.69
C LEU A 417 13.18 19.34 -17.55
N ASP A 418 14.45 19.69 -17.80
CA ASP A 418 15.57 18.75 -17.77
C ASP A 418 15.92 18.25 -16.36
N SER A 419 15.56 19.02 -15.32
CA SER A 419 15.80 18.62 -13.93
C SER A 419 14.66 17.81 -13.32
N ILE A 420 13.40 18.12 -13.65
CA ILE A 420 12.24 17.49 -13.01
C ILE A 420 11.68 16.31 -13.80
N LEU A 421 11.60 16.37 -15.14
CA LEU A 421 11.01 15.28 -15.93
C LEU A 421 11.71 13.92 -15.75
N PRO A 422 13.05 13.84 -15.61
CA PRO A 422 13.71 12.57 -15.28
C PRO A 422 13.24 11.98 -13.93
N ILE A 423 13.01 12.84 -12.93
CA ILE A 423 12.55 12.44 -11.60
C ILE A 423 11.11 11.93 -11.69
N VAL A 424 10.23 12.67 -12.39
CA VAL A 424 8.84 12.27 -12.64
C VAL A 424 8.80 10.90 -13.31
N LYS A 425 9.61 10.70 -14.34
CA LYS A 425 9.70 9.41 -15.06
C LYS A 425 10.20 8.29 -14.16
N LYS A 426 11.24 8.53 -13.35
CA LYS A 426 11.85 7.54 -12.45
C LYS A 426 10.85 6.98 -11.44
N TYR A 427 10.02 7.83 -10.85
CA TYR A 427 9.07 7.43 -9.81
C TYR A 427 7.64 7.18 -10.33
N GLY A 428 7.40 7.34 -11.63
CA GLY A 428 6.08 7.13 -12.24
C GLY A 428 5.03 8.14 -11.77
N ALA A 429 5.44 9.35 -11.39
CA ALA A 429 4.55 10.41 -10.95
C ALA A 429 3.86 11.08 -12.15
N SER A 430 2.77 11.78 -11.88
CA SER A 430 2.23 12.75 -12.84
C SER A 430 2.83 14.14 -12.59
N VAL A 431 2.74 15.06 -13.55
CA VAL A 431 3.38 16.37 -13.48
C VAL A 431 2.46 17.50 -13.92
N ILE A 432 2.52 18.63 -13.19
CA ILE A 432 1.89 19.89 -13.57
C ILE A 432 2.88 20.74 -14.35
N GLY A 433 2.52 21.15 -15.56
CA GLY A 433 3.23 22.11 -16.39
C GLY A 433 2.61 23.49 -16.32
N LEU A 434 3.32 24.46 -15.73
CA LEU A 434 2.92 25.86 -15.69
C LEU A 434 3.22 26.53 -17.04
N THR A 435 2.24 27.23 -17.62
CA THR A 435 2.42 27.95 -18.90
C THR A 435 3.16 29.29 -18.73
N LEU A 436 4.37 29.25 -18.17
CA LEU A 436 5.30 30.38 -18.06
C LEU A 436 6.70 29.95 -18.50
N ASP A 437 7.51 30.90 -18.94
CA ASP A 437 8.93 30.70 -19.28
C ASP A 437 9.79 31.85 -18.73
N GLU A 438 11.04 31.97 -19.20
CA GLU A 438 12.01 33.00 -18.80
C GLU A 438 11.48 34.44 -18.95
N ARG A 439 10.48 34.64 -19.83
CA ARG A 439 9.82 35.94 -20.07
C ARG A 439 8.64 36.18 -19.12
N GLY A 440 8.38 35.25 -18.21
CA GLY A 440 7.25 35.26 -17.30
C GLY A 440 5.98 34.65 -17.90
N ILE A 441 4.83 35.11 -17.43
CA ILE A 441 3.50 34.61 -17.86
C ILE A 441 3.09 35.32 -19.15
N PRO A 442 2.87 34.62 -20.27
CA PRO A 442 2.43 35.26 -21.51
C PRO A 442 1.03 35.89 -21.36
N PRO A 443 0.80 37.05 -22.01
CA PRO A 443 -0.48 37.75 -21.91
C PRO A 443 -1.60 37.05 -22.68
N THR A 444 -1.29 36.32 -23.76
CA THR A 444 -2.31 35.71 -24.65
C THR A 444 -2.47 34.21 -24.45
N ALA A 445 -3.69 33.71 -24.66
CA ALA A 445 -4.01 32.29 -24.59
C ALA A 445 -3.18 31.44 -25.57
N LEU A 446 -2.95 31.97 -26.78
CA LEU A 446 -2.19 31.28 -27.83
C LEU A 446 -0.73 31.07 -27.42
N GLU A 447 -0.11 32.05 -26.76
CA GLU A 447 1.27 31.92 -26.30
C GLU A 447 1.39 30.95 -25.13
N ARG A 448 0.44 30.99 -24.17
CA ARG A 448 0.35 30.00 -23.10
C ARG A 448 0.20 28.58 -23.66
N PHE A 449 -0.66 28.41 -24.67
CA PHE A 449 -0.83 27.15 -25.36
C PHE A 449 0.47 26.64 -26.03
N LYS A 450 1.27 27.52 -26.64
CA LYS A 450 2.57 27.13 -27.22
C LYS A 450 3.54 26.62 -26.15
N ILE A 451 3.53 27.21 -24.96
CA ILE A 451 4.33 26.72 -23.84
C ILE A 451 3.81 25.35 -23.38
N ALA A 452 2.49 25.18 -23.25
CA ALA A 452 1.89 23.89 -22.92
C ALA A 452 2.27 22.80 -23.94
N GLU A 453 2.23 23.11 -25.24
CA GLU A 453 2.65 22.20 -26.31
C GLU A 453 4.14 21.80 -26.18
N LYS A 454 5.01 22.76 -25.86
CA LYS A 454 6.42 22.49 -25.56
C LYS A 454 6.57 21.53 -24.38
N ILE A 455 5.88 21.79 -23.26
CA ILE A 455 5.97 20.95 -22.05
C ILE A 455 5.50 19.53 -22.36
N VAL A 456 4.33 19.37 -23.01
CA VAL A 456 3.79 18.04 -23.37
C VAL A 456 4.75 17.29 -24.29
N LYS A 457 5.33 17.98 -25.28
CA LYS A 457 6.32 17.38 -26.19
C LYS A 457 7.57 16.91 -25.43
N ARG A 458 8.13 17.74 -24.56
CA ARG A 458 9.32 17.39 -23.76
C ARG A 458 9.03 16.23 -22.82
N ALA A 459 7.88 16.21 -22.15
CA ALA A 459 7.48 15.09 -21.29
C ALA A 459 7.41 13.75 -22.07
N LYS A 460 6.87 13.76 -23.30
CA LYS A 460 6.86 12.58 -24.18
C LYS A 460 8.27 12.09 -24.54
N GLU A 461 9.21 13.01 -24.77
CA GLU A 461 10.62 12.66 -25.05
C GLU A 461 11.28 11.93 -23.87
N TYR A 462 10.80 12.14 -22.64
CA TYR A 462 11.19 11.38 -21.44
C TYR A 462 10.33 10.12 -21.20
N ASN A 463 9.49 9.71 -22.14
CA ASN A 463 8.56 8.58 -22.02
C ASN A 463 7.54 8.74 -20.87
N ILE A 464 7.11 9.98 -20.60
CA ILE A 464 5.95 10.28 -19.74
C ILE A 464 4.72 10.31 -20.64
N SER A 465 3.70 9.53 -20.30
CA SER A 465 2.47 9.46 -21.09
C SER A 465 1.61 10.72 -20.95
N GLU A 466 0.72 10.97 -21.91
CA GLU A 466 -0.21 12.10 -21.87
C GLU A 466 -1.17 12.05 -20.67
N GLU A 467 -1.55 10.85 -20.22
CA GLU A 467 -2.38 10.66 -19.03
C GLU A 467 -1.72 11.12 -17.72
N ASP A 468 -0.41 11.39 -17.74
CA ASP A 468 0.38 11.84 -16.60
C ASP A 468 0.78 13.32 -16.66
N ILE A 469 0.24 14.07 -17.62
CA ILE A 469 0.55 15.48 -17.81
C ILE A 469 -0.71 16.31 -17.53
N TYR A 470 -0.58 17.25 -16.60
CA TYR A 470 -1.57 18.27 -16.28
C TYR A 470 -1.01 19.64 -16.65
N ILE A 471 -1.83 20.53 -17.19
CA ILE A 471 -1.39 21.88 -17.58
C ILE A 471 -2.10 22.92 -16.74
N ASP A 472 -1.32 23.80 -16.11
CA ASP A 472 -1.80 25.01 -15.46
C ASP A 472 -1.64 26.21 -16.40
N CYS A 473 -2.77 26.75 -16.85
CA CYS A 473 -2.82 27.92 -17.73
C CYS A 473 -2.60 29.26 -17.00
N LEU A 474 -2.34 29.21 -15.70
CA LEU A 474 -2.06 30.29 -14.76
C LEU A 474 -3.20 31.29 -14.61
N THR A 475 -3.65 31.46 -13.37
CA THR A 475 -4.61 32.50 -13.00
C THR A 475 -3.87 33.80 -12.73
N LEU A 476 -4.29 34.88 -13.40
CA LEU A 476 -3.83 36.24 -13.11
C LEU A 476 -4.82 36.96 -12.20
N THR A 477 -4.34 37.91 -11.39
CA THR A 477 -5.22 38.73 -10.54
C THR A 477 -6.08 39.66 -11.39
N ALA A 478 -7.40 39.62 -11.17
CA ALA A 478 -8.35 40.49 -11.85
C ALA A 478 -8.15 41.97 -11.47
N ALA A 479 -7.53 42.27 -10.33
CA ALA A 479 -7.29 43.63 -9.88
C ALA A 479 -6.28 44.39 -10.76
N ALA A 480 -5.25 43.70 -11.23
CA ALA A 480 -4.15 44.32 -11.98
C ALA A 480 -4.12 43.90 -13.46
N GLN A 481 -4.58 42.69 -13.79
CA GLN A 481 -4.43 42.07 -15.11
C GLN A 481 -5.76 41.50 -15.61
N GLN A 482 -6.83 42.30 -15.54
CA GLN A 482 -8.20 41.87 -15.80
C GLN A 482 -8.41 41.22 -17.18
N GLU A 483 -7.76 41.72 -18.23
CA GLU A 483 -7.84 41.13 -19.57
C GLU A 483 -7.32 39.68 -19.60
N GLY A 484 -6.28 39.40 -18.79
CA GLY A 484 -5.64 38.11 -18.70
C GLY A 484 -6.52 37.01 -18.10
N VAL A 485 -7.58 37.36 -17.36
CA VAL A 485 -8.54 36.39 -16.80
C VAL A 485 -9.28 35.65 -17.91
N LYS A 486 -9.72 36.36 -18.95
CA LYS A 486 -10.39 35.73 -20.12
C LYS A 486 -9.42 34.88 -20.94
N GLU A 487 -8.16 35.30 -21.02
CA GLU A 487 -7.12 34.55 -21.73
C GLU A 487 -6.79 33.22 -21.02
N THR A 488 -6.86 33.16 -19.69
CA THR A 488 -6.75 31.88 -18.95
C THR A 488 -7.85 30.90 -19.38
N LEU A 489 -9.12 31.33 -19.45
CA LEU A 489 -10.24 30.46 -19.85
C LEU A 489 -10.08 29.95 -21.29
N LYS A 490 -9.72 30.83 -22.23
CA LYS A 490 -9.44 30.43 -23.62
C LYS A 490 -8.28 29.45 -23.71
N ALA A 491 -7.23 29.62 -22.90
CA ALA A 491 -6.09 28.72 -22.88
C ALA A 491 -6.50 27.31 -22.40
N ILE A 492 -7.35 27.23 -21.36
CA ILE A 492 -7.90 25.96 -20.86
C ILE A 492 -8.67 25.24 -21.99
N GLU A 493 -9.57 25.93 -22.69
CA GLU A 493 -10.31 25.36 -23.82
C GLU A 493 -9.36 24.85 -24.92
N MET A 494 -8.32 25.61 -25.25
CA MET A 494 -7.33 25.23 -26.26
C MET A 494 -6.53 23.99 -25.85
N VAL A 495 -6.05 23.93 -24.61
CA VAL A 495 -5.32 22.78 -24.07
C VAL A 495 -6.21 21.54 -24.09
N LYS A 496 -7.43 21.67 -23.57
CA LYS A 496 -8.40 20.58 -23.50
C LYS A 496 -8.78 20.04 -24.89
N GLY A 497 -9.05 20.94 -25.84
CA GLY A 497 -9.50 20.58 -27.18
C GLY A 497 -8.38 20.08 -28.10
N ARG A 498 -7.17 20.64 -28.00
CA ARG A 498 -6.08 20.37 -28.97
C ARG A 498 -5.01 19.44 -28.44
N LEU A 499 -4.57 19.61 -27.19
CA LEU A 499 -3.55 18.73 -26.57
C LEU A 499 -4.17 17.50 -25.92
N LYS A 500 -5.47 17.55 -25.57
CA LYS A 500 -6.23 16.45 -24.94
C LYS A 500 -5.66 15.96 -23.60
N VAL A 501 -4.77 16.75 -23.01
CA VAL A 501 -4.29 16.56 -21.64
C VAL A 501 -5.26 17.20 -20.64
N LYS A 502 -5.09 16.85 -19.38
CA LYS A 502 -5.92 17.36 -18.28
C LYS A 502 -5.45 18.75 -17.86
N THR A 503 -6.36 19.55 -17.32
CA THR A 503 -6.05 20.93 -16.90
C THR A 503 -6.20 21.08 -15.39
N VAL A 504 -5.32 21.90 -14.81
CA VAL A 504 -5.31 22.24 -13.39
C VAL A 504 -5.26 23.76 -13.25
N LEU A 505 -5.82 24.31 -12.18
CA LEU A 505 -5.80 25.76 -11.97
C LEU A 505 -5.86 26.13 -10.50
N GLY A 506 -4.96 27.03 -10.07
CA GLY A 506 -5.09 27.80 -8.83
C GLY A 506 -6.18 28.86 -8.95
N VAL A 507 -7.42 28.54 -8.57
CA VAL A 507 -8.58 29.42 -8.79
C VAL A 507 -8.56 30.62 -7.84
N SER A 508 -8.10 30.44 -6.61
CA SER A 508 -8.07 31.44 -5.53
C SER A 508 -7.27 32.71 -5.86
N ASN A 509 -6.38 32.64 -6.86
CA ASN A 509 -5.49 33.73 -7.26
C ASN A 509 -6.21 34.89 -7.98
N VAL A 510 -7.38 34.63 -8.59
CA VAL A 510 -8.10 35.61 -9.41
C VAL A 510 -8.54 36.84 -8.60
N SER A 511 -8.81 36.64 -7.30
CA SER A 511 -9.40 37.64 -6.43
C SER A 511 -8.41 38.42 -5.56
N PHE A 512 -7.11 38.18 -5.69
CA PHE A 512 -6.12 38.89 -4.89
C PHE A 512 -6.22 40.41 -5.09
N GLY A 513 -6.36 41.14 -3.98
CA GLY A 513 -6.48 42.60 -3.98
C GLY A 513 -7.91 43.14 -4.13
N LEU A 514 -8.94 42.29 -4.20
CA LEU A 514 -10.34 42.70 -4.35
C LEU A 514 -11.21 42.34 -3.14
N PRO A 515 -12.27 43.13 -2.83
CA PRO A 515 -13.26 42.77 -1.81
C PRO A 515 -14.15 41.62 -2.28
N ASN A 516 -14.83 40.97 -1.34
CA ASN A 516 -15.75 39.84 -1.60
C ASN A 516 -15.15 38.76 -2.51
N ARG A 517 -13.97 38.26 -2.10
CA ARG A 517 -13.18 37.29 -2.86
C ARG A 517 -13.95 36.01 -3.18
N GLU A 518 -14.82 35.56 -2.28
CA GLU A 518 -15.58 34.31 -2.40
C GLU A 518 -16.51 34.33 -3.61
N LEU A 519 -17.26 35.42 -3.80
CA LEU A 519 -18.13 35.60 -4.96
C LEU A 519 -17.36 35.60 -6.27
N LEU A 520 -16.20 36.26 -6.30
CA LEU A 520 -15.39 36.31 -7.52
C LEU A 520 -14.75 34.93 -7.82
N ASN A 521 -14.23 34.26 -6.79
CA ASN A 521 -13.65 32.93 -6.91
C ASN A 521 -14.68 31.92 -7.43
N LYS A 522 -15.90 31.87 -6.88
CA LYS A 522 -16.93 30.89 -7.32
C LYS A 522 -17.42 31.16 -8.75
N THR A 523 -17.54 32.44 -9.11
CA THR A 523 -17.93 32.83 -10.48
C THR A 523 -16.86 32.42 -11.48
N PHE A 524 -15.59 32.65 -11.14
CA PHE A 524 -14.46 32.25 -11.98
C PHE A 524 -14.29 30.72 -12.03
N LEU A 525 -14.54 30.02 -10.91
CA LEU A 525 -14.56 28.56 -10.85
C LEU A 525 -15.59 27.98 -11.83
N ALA A 526 -16.84 28.44 -11.77
CA ALA A 526 -17.89 27.99 -12.68
C ALA A 526 -17.53 28.21 -14.16
N ALA A 527 -16.95 29.37 -14.48
CA ALA A 527 -16.45 29.67 -15.82
C ALA A 527 -15.29 28.76 -16.24
N SER A 528 -14.38 28.44 -15.31
CA SER A 528 -13.23 27.55 -15.56
C SER A 528 -13.67 26.10 -15.78
N ILE A 529 -14.65 25.61 -15.01
CA ILE A 529 -15.26 24.29 -15.21
C ILE A 529 -15.90 24.22 -16.60
N TYR A 530 -16.65 25.25 -17.00
CA TYR A 530 -17.21 25.32 -18.35
C TYR A 530 -16.13 25.32 -19.46
N ALA A 531 -15.01 26.00 -19.23
CA ALA A 531 -13.87 26.00 -20.15
C ALA A 531 -13.15 24.64 -20.24
N GLY A 532 -13.37 23.74 -19.28
CA GLY A 532 -12.82 22.37 -19.27
C GLY A 532 -11.81 22.08 -18.17
N LEU A 533 -11.84 22.82 -17.06
CA LEU A 533 -11.03 22.58 -15.86
C LEU A 533 -11.28 21.18 -15.29
N ASP A 534 -10.23 20.37 -15.06
CA ASP A 534 -10.34 19.05 -14.43
C ASP A 534 -9.96 19.07 -12.94
N LEU A 535 -8.95 19.87 -12.57
CA LEU A 535 -8.41 19.92 -11.21
C LEU A 535 -8.41 21.35 -10.68
N ALA A 536 -9.19 21.61 -9.63
CA ALA A 536 -9.26 22.92 -9.00
C ALA A 536 -8.42 22.93 -7.72
N ILE A 537 -7.34 23.73 -7.70
CA ILE A 537 -6.59 24.01 -6.47
C ILE A 537 -7.33 25.14 -5.75
N ILE A 538 -8.01 24.79 -4.65
CA ILE A 538 -8.91 25.67 -3.91
C ILE A 538 -8.86 25.39 -2.40
N ASN A 539 -9.43 26.30 -1.61
CA ASN A 539 -9.74 26.02 -0.21
C ASN A 539 -11.07 25.24 -0.11
N PRO A 540 -11.04 23.94 0.25
CA PRO A 540 -12.25 23.10 0.34
C PRO A 540 -13.19 23.55 1.47
N MET A 541 -12.69 24.30 2.46
CA MET A 541 -13.51 24.83 3.55
C MET A 541 -14.42 25.99 3.09
N ASN A 542 -14.19 26.53 1.88
CA ASN A 542 -15.08 27.54 1.33
C ASN A 542 -16.32 26.84 0.75
N LYS A 543 -17.43 26.94 1.50
CA LYS A 543 -18.70 26.31 1.13
C LYS A 543 -19.19 26.75 -0.26
N GLU A 544 -19.08 28.03 -0.60
CA GLU A 544 -19.59 28.51 -1.90
C GLU A 544 -18.83 27.90 -3.10
N MET A 545 -17.53 27.65 -2.93
CA MET A 545 -16.70 26.97 -3.93
C MET A 545 -17.11 25.50 -4.06
N MET A 546 -17.26 24.79 -2.94
CA MET A 546 -17.68 23.39 -2.94
C MET A 546 -19.10 23.20 -3.48
N ASP A 547 -20.05 24.06 -3.08
CA ASP A 547 -21.42 24.06 -3.60
C ASP A 547 -21.42 24.23 -5.13
N THR A 548 -20.51 25.05 -5.67
CA THR A 548 -20.35 25.23 -7.13
C THR A 548 -19.85 23.95 -7.80
N ILE A 549 -18.93 23.22 -7.18
CA ILE A 549 -18.42 21.94 -7.71
C ILE A 549 -19.51 20.88 -7.68
N ILE A 550 -20.19 20.69 -6.56
CA ILE A 550 -21.28 19.71 -6.41
C ILE A 550 -22.39 20.01 -7.43
N SER A 551 -22.76 21.29 -7.57
CA SER A 551 -23.73 21.72 -8.59
C SER A 551 -23.25 21.41 -10.01
N SER A 552 -21.96 21.62 -10.31
CA SER A 552 -21.39 21.28 -11.62
C SER A 552 -21.44 19.77 -11.89
N ARG A 553 -21.22 18.92 -10.90
CA ARG A 553 -21.30 17.47 -11.10
C ARG A 553 -22.69 17.03 -11.59
N VAL A 554 -23.76 17.68 -11.13
CA VAL A 554 -25.11 17.44 -11.64
C VAL A 554 -25.26 17.92 -13.08
N LEU A 555 -24.84 19.15 -13.36
CA LEU A 555 -25.05 19.80 -14.66
C LEU A 555 -24.24 19.15 -15.81
N TRP A 556 -23.13 18.47 -15.49
CA TRP A 556 -22.27 17.78 -16.46
C TRP A 556 -22.46 16.25 -16.50
N ASP A 557 -23.56 15.73 -15.93
CA ASP A 557 -23.90 14.28 -15.89
C ASP A 557 -22.84 13.41 -15.16
N GLU A 558 -22.16 13.99 -14.17
CA GLU A 558 -21.22 13.29 -13.29
C GLU A 558 -21.91 12.70 -12.05
N ASP A 559 -22.86 13.43 -11.47
CA ASP A 559 -23.72 12.96 -10.38
C ASP A 559 -25.07 12.45 -10.91
N LYS A 560 -25.08 11.17 -11.32
CA LYS A 560 -26.25 10.53 -11.92
C LYS A 560 -27.41 10.44 -10.94
N GLY A 561 -28.49 11.16 -11.26
CA GLY A 561 -29.68 11.26 -10.42
C GLY A 561 -29.53 12.27 -9.28
N ALA A 562 -28.50 13.14 -9.32
CA ALA A 562 -28.25 14.19 -8.35
C ALA A 562 -28.14 13.68 -6.89
N LYS A 563 -27.58 12.48 -6.69
CA LYS A 563 -27.55 11.83 -5.37
C LYS A 563 -26.63 12.56 -4.40
N GLU A 564 -25.42 12.90 -4.85
CA GLU A 564 -24.46 13.66 -4.04
C GLU A 564 -25.05 15.03 -3.71
N TYR A 565 -25.60 15.72 -4.71
CA TYR A 565 -26.27 17.00 -4.53
C TYR A 565 -27.40 16.93 -3.50
N ILE A 566 -28.34 16.00 -3.66
CA ILE A 566 -29.47 15.83 -2.73
C ILE A 566 -28.96 15.57 -1.30
N ASN A 567 -28.01 14.65 -1.12
CA ASN A 567 -27.44 14.36 0.21
C ASN A 567 -26.76 15.59 0.85
N SER A 568 -26.06 16.40 0.05
CA SER A 568 -25.37 17.61 0.54
C SER A 568 -26.32 18.74 0.92
N PHE A 569 -27.50 18.83 0.29
CA PHE A 569 -28.45 19.95 0.49
C PHE A 569 -29.74 19.57 1.25
N GLU A 570 -30.16 18.30 1.34
CA GLU A 570 -31.33 17.86 2.14
C GLU A 570 -31.18 18.19 3.63
N SER A 571 -29.94 18.13 4.15
CA SER A 571 -29.63 18.44 5.55
C SER A 571 -29.70 19.94 5.90
N ILE A 572 -29.99 20.81 4.93
CA ILE A 572 -30.07 22.27 5.12
C ILE A 572 -31.51 22.73 5.45
N GLU A 573 -32.54 22.03 4.99
CA GLU A 573 -33.94 22.42 5.29
C GLU A 573 -34.30 22.21 6.78
N ASP A 574 -33.76 21.19 7.44
CA ASP A 574 -34.02 20.91 8.87
C ASP A 574 -33.15 21.73 9.86
N LYS A 575 -32.08 22.39 9.41
CA LYS A 575 -31.14 23.14 10.28
C LYS A 575 -31.39 24.64 10.35
N SER A 576 -32.49 25.13 9.80
CA SER A 576 -32.89 26.54 9.93
C SER A 576 -33.39 26.93 11.33
N ASN A 577 -33.43 26.00 12.30
CA ASN A 577 -33.94 26.21 13.66
C ASN A 577 -33.02 25.78 14.82
N SER A 578 -31.69 25.78 14.67
CA SER A 578 -30.79 25.71 15.84
C SER A 578 -29.48 26.47 15.61
N LYS A 579 -29.51 27.77 15.91
CA LYS A 579 -28.31 28.48 16.35
C LYS A 579 -28.03 28.05 17.79
N ASP A 580 -27.18 27.05 17.95
CA ASP A 580 -26.34 26.94 19.13
C ASP A 580 -24.89 26.78 18.67
N THR A 581 -24.15 27.89 18.78
CA THR A 581 -22.70 27.90 18.89
C THR A 581 -22.32 27.14 20.17
N GLN A 582 -22.14 25.82 20.08
CA GLN A 582 -21.27 25.12 21.00
C GLN A 582 -19.86 25.14 20.41
N ASP A 583 -18.92 25.69 21.18
CA ASP A 583 -17.49 25.39 21.04
C ASP A 583 -17.34 23.86 20.93
N ILE A 584 -17.12 23.34 19.72
CA ILE A 584 -16.73 21.94 19.54
C ILE A 584 -15.27 21.86 19.99
N LYS A 585 -15.05 21.81 21.31
CA LYS A 585 -13.84 21.20 21.84
C LYS A 585 -13.94 19.73 21.43
N GLU A 586 -13.06 19.30 20.52
CA GLU A 586 -13.02 17.92 20.04
C GLU A 586 -12.99 16.97 21.25
N ASP A 587 -14.00 16.11 21.32
CA ASP A 587 -14.15 15.09 22.35
C ASP A 587 -13.08 14.00 22.15
N LEU A 588 -12.55 13.42 23.24
CA LEU A 588 -11.46 12.43 23.21
C LEU A 588 -11.80 11.27 22.26
N PHE A 589 -13.07 10.87 22.19
CA PHE A 589 -13.59 9.89 21.25
C PHE A 589 -13.24 10.23 19.78
N ASN A 590 -13.50 11.47 19.34
CA ASN A 590 -13.23 11.90 17.97
C ASN A 590 -11.73 12.03 17.69
N ILE A 591 -10.95 12.47 18.68
CA ILE A 591 -9.49 12.58 18.55
C ILE A 591 -8.87 11.19 18.34
N ILE A 592 -9.36 10.17 19.04
CA ILE A 592 -8.96 8.78 18.87
C ILE A 592 -9.32 8.28 17.47
N LEU A 593 -10.55 8.54 17.00
CA LEU A 593 -10.98 8.17 15.65
C LEU A 593 -10.11 8.80 14.54
N LYS A 594 -9.60 10.00 14.77
CA LYS A 594 -8.73 10.74 13.84
C LYS A 594 -7.25 10.37 13.95
N GLY A 595 -6.85 9.64 15.00
CA GLY A 595 -5.46 9.22 15.21
C GLY A 595 -4.48 10.37 15.52
N ILE A 596 -4.93 11.42 16.23
CA ILE A 596 -4.12 12.61 16.56
C ILE A 596 -3.48 12.44 17.96
N LYS A 597 -2.18 12.16 17.98
CA LYS A 597 -1.43 11.66 19.14
C LYS A 597 -1.30 12.65 20.30
N GLU A 598 -0.92 13.90 20.05
CA GLU A 598 -0.67 14.88 21.13
C GLU A 598 -1.97 15.50 21.66
N GLU A 599 -2.94 15.77 20.79
CA GLU A 599 -4.26 16.26 21.24
C GLU A 599 -4.97 15.26 22.15
N ALA A 600 -4.75 13.95 21.94
CA ALA A 600 -5.28 12.90 22.80
C ALA A 600 -4.74 13.03 24.24
N LYS A 601 -3.45 13.34 24.41
CA LYS A 601 -2.85 13.57 25.74
C LYS A 601 -3.52 14.75 26.44
N ASP A 602 -3.68 15.86 25.75
CA ASP A 602 -4.26 17.08 26.33
C ASP A 602 -5.76 16.94 26.62
N ALA A 603 -6.51 16.25 25.76
CA ALA A 603 -7.91 15.92 25.99
C ALA A 603 -8.07 14.98 27.19
N THR A 604 -7.22 13.96 27.31
CA THR A 604 -7.20 13.04 28.45
C THR A 604 -6.86 13.77 29.75
N ARG A 605 -5.82 14.61 29.79
CA ARG A 605 -5.49 15.43 30.99
C ARG A 605 -6.66 16.30 31.42
N ARG A 606 -7.37 16.89 30.46
CA ARG A 606 -8.56 17.71 30.73
C ARG A 606 -9.69 16.87 31.34
N LEU A 607 -9.97 15.70 30.79
CA LEU A 607 -11.01 14.80 31.32
C LEU A 607 -10.69 14.33 32.74
N LEU A 608 -9.42 14.03 33.05
CA LEU A 608 -8.97 13.61 34.38
C LEU A 608 -9.23 14.68 35.46
N THR A 609 -9.38 15.96 35.11
CA THR A 609 -9.71 17.01 36.10
C THR A 609 -11.12 16.89 36.68
N TYR A 610 -12.03 16.15 36.04
CA TYR A 610 -13.42 16.03 36.49
C TYR A 610 -14.07 14.65 36.25
N LYS A 611 -13.35 13.66 35.72
CA LYS A 611 -13.81 12.27 35.55
C LYS A 611 -12.79 11.29 36.09
N GLU A 612 -13.30 10.22 36.71
CA GLU A 612 -12.49 9.08 37.14
C GLU A 612 -11.85 8.37 35.93
N PRO A 613 -10.58 7.93 36.05
CA PRO A 613 -9.85 7.21 35.01
C PRO A 613 -10.62 6.09 34.31
N LEU A 614 -11.29 5.22 35.09
CA LEU A 614 -12.06 4.10 34.55
C LEU A 614 -13.26 4.55 33.70
N ASN A 615 -13.90 5.67 34.05
CA ASN A 615 -15.01 6.21 33.27
C ASN A 615 -14.52 6.78 31.94
N ILE A 616 -13.33 7.38 31.91
CA ILE A 616 -12.72 7.85 30.65
C ILE A 616 -12.49 6.68 29.69
N VAL A 617 -11.99 5.57 30.20
CA VAL A 617 -11.77 4.34 29.42
C VAL A 617 -13.09 3.78 28.89
N ASN A 618 -14.09 3.61 29.74
CA ASN A 618 -15.36 2.97 29.38
C ASN A 618 -16.26 3.85 28.50
N GLU A 619 -16.27 5.17 28.68
CA GLU A 619 -17.17 6.07 27.95
C GLU A 619 -16.58 6.62 26.65
N TYR A 620 -15.25 6.71 26.53
CA TYR A 620 -14.61 7.31 25.35
C TYR A 620 -13.70 6.33 24.60
N ILE A 621 -12.77 5.68 25.29
CA ILE A 621 -11.72 4.88 24.64
C ILE A 621 -12.29 3.58 24.06
N ILE A 622 -13.02 2.79 24.86
CA ILE A 622 -13.60 1.51 24.42
C ILE A 622 -14.59 1.73 23.26
N PRO A 623 -15.55 2.67 23.34
CA PRO A 623 -16.47 2.92 22.24
C PRO A 623 -15.76 3.36 20.95
N ALA A 624 -14.68 4.15 21.05
CA ALA A 624 -13.91 4.55 19.88
C ALA A 624 -13.22 3.34 19.24
N LEU A 625 -12.59 2.47 20.04
CA LEU A 625 -11.96 1.23 19.55
C LEU A 625 -12.94 0.25 18.93
N ASP A 626 -14.16 0.12 19.50
CA ASP A 626 -15.21 -0.74 18.95
C ASP A 626 -15.64 -0.25 17.56
N LEU A 627 -15.84 1.07 17.39
CA LEU A 627 -16.20 1.65 16.09
C LEU A 627 -15.06 1.53 15.06
N ILE A 628 -13.80 1.70 15.48
CA ILE A 628 -12.62 1.48 14.62
C ILE A 628 -12.57 0.01 14.18
N GLY A 629 -12.78 -0.93 15.09
CA GLY A 629 -12.83 -2.36 14.78
C GLY A 629 -13.95 -2.70 13.79
N GLU A 630 -15.13 -2.11 13.96
CA GLU A 630 -16.26 -2.27 13.03
C GLU A 630 -15.92 -1.72 11.63
N ARG A 631 -15.37 -0.51 11.55
CA ARG A 631 -14.94 0.10 10.28
C ARG A 631 -13.85 -0.72 9.57
N TYR A 632 -12.96 -1.37 10.32
CA TYR A 632 -11.92 -2.22 9.74
C TYR A 632 -12.51 -3.49 9.11
N GLU A 633 -13.46 -4.15 9.77
CA GLU A 633 -14.15 -5.33 9.22
C GLU A 633 -15.02 -5.01 8.00
N ASN A 634 -15.67 -3.84 8.01
CA ASN A 634 -16.47 -3.39 6.87
C ASN A 634 -15.60 -2.93 5.68
N GLY A 635 -14.28 -2.80 5.88
CA GLY A 635 -13.34 -2.29 4.87
C GLY A 635 -13.38 -0.77 4.69
N ASP A 636 -14.00 -0.04 5.61
CA ASP A 636 -14.06 1.43 5.62
C ASP A 636 -12.71 2.05 6.04
N ILE A 637 -11.99 1.38 6.94
CA ILE A 637 -10.61 1.69 7.29
C ILE A 637 -9.72 0.46 7.10
N PHE A 638 -8.44 0.68 6.92
CA PHE A 638 -7.46 -0.38 6.72
C PHE A 638 -6.47 -0.44 7.90
N LEU A 639 -5.59 -1.45 7.86
CA LEU A 639 -4.61 -1.71 8.90
C LEU A 639 -3.79 -0.49 9.39
N PRO A 640 -3.33 0.46 8.54
CA PRO A 640 -2.52 1.57 9.06
C PRO A 640 -3.34 2.51 9.96
N GLN A 641 -4.61 2.75 9.61
CA GLN A 641 -5.51 3.62 10.39
C GLN A 641 -5.86 2.98 11.73
N LEU A 642 -6.04 1.66 11.74
CA LEU A 642 -6.24 0.86 12.96
C LEU A 642 -5.05 0.97 13.92
N ILE A 643 -3.83 0.76 13.43
CA ILE A 643 -2.59 0.84 14.23
C ILE A 643 -2.36 2.27 14.73
N ARG A 644 -2.62 3.30 13.93
CA ARG A 644 -2.43 4.67 14.40
C ARG A 644 -3.42 5.07 15.50
N SER A 645 -4.68 4.63 15.37
CA SER A 645 -5.69 4.89 16.40
C SER A 645 -5.33 4.16 17.70
N ALA A 646 -4.78 2.95 17.59
CA ALA A 646 -4.18 2.19 18.69
C ALA A 646 -3.09 2.98 19.43
N GLU A 647 -2.12 3.53 18.69
CA GLU A 647 -1.05 4.35 19.27
C GLU A 647 -1.58 5.62 19.95
N THR A 648 -2.63 6.22 19.38
CA THR A 648 -3.29 7.40 19.96
C THR A 648 -3.95 7.06 21.30
N VAL A 649 -4.60 5.89 21.37
CA VAL A 649 -5.16 5.35 22.61
C VAL A 649 -4.08 5.06 23.64
N LYS A 650 -2.94 4.48 23.22
CA LYS A 650 -1.80 4.22 24.10
C LYS A 650 -1.30 5.49 24.78
N ASN A 651 -1.18 6.61 24.04
CA ASN A 651 -0.80 7.90 24.62
C ASN A 651 -1.80 8.38 25.68
N SER A 652 -3.10 8.22 25.45
CA SER A 652 -4.11 8.54 26.46
C SER A 652 -3.98 7.64 27.70
N PHE A 653 -3.72 6.35 27.53
CA PHE A 653 -3.48 5.44 28.66
C PHE A 653 -2.21 5.77 29.44
N GLU A 654 -1.13 6.20 28.80
CA GLU A 654 0.09 6.64 29.49
C GLU A 654 -0.21 7.79 30.45
N ILE A 655 -0.98 8.79 30.01
CA ILE A 655 -1.44 9.90 30.86
C ILE A 655 -2.33 9.41 32.00
N ILE A 656 -3.28 8.50 31.72
CA ILE A 656 -4.14 7.91 32.76
C ILE A 656 -3.29 7.18 33.81
N LYS A 657 -2.26 6.42 33.40
CA LYS A 657 -1.35 5.69 34.30
C LYS A 657 -0.48 6.59 35.15
N GLU A 658 -0.13 7.79 34.68
CA GLU A 658 0.62 8.79 35.45
C GLU A 658 -0.20 9.36 36.61
N ASP A 659 -1.53 9.46 36.46
CA ASP A 659 -2.45 10.06 37.44
C ASP A 659 -2.99 9.05 38.48
N LEU A 660 -2.71 7.75 38.31
CA LEU A 660 -3.21 6.68 39.16
C LEU A 660 -2.28 6.28 40.32
N SER A 661 -2.88 5.96 41.47
CA SER A 661 -2.20 5.32 42.60
C SER A 661 -1.77 3.88 42.28
N ILE A 662 -0.79 3.34 43.02
CA ILE A 662 -0.20 2.01 42.74
C ILE A 662 -1.25 0.89 42.78
N ASP A 663 -2.20 0.93 43.72
CA ASP A 663 -3.27 -0.08 43.85
C ASP A 663 -4.29 -0.02 42.69
N SER A 664 -4.47 1.15 42.07
CA SER A 664 -5.39 1.34 40.94
C SER A 664 -4.77 0.94 39.59
N LYS A 665 -3.44 0.72 39.52
CA LYS A 665 -2.76 0.26 38.29
C LYS A 665 -3.05 -1.20 37.97
N GLU A 666 -3.23 -2.06 38.99
CA GLU A 666 -3.62 -3.46 38.80
C GLU A 666 -5.09 -3.61 38.39
N GLN A 667 -5.98 -2.70 38.81
CA GLN A 667 -7.41 -2.76 38.53
C GLN A 667 -7.82 -2.45 37.09
N ILE A 668 -6.95 -1.83 36.27
CA ILE A 668 -7.31 -1.48 34.89
C ILE A 668 -7.02 -2.65 33.95
N SER A 669 -6.00 -3.47 34.24
CA SER A 669 -5.63 -4.62 33.39
C SER A 669 -6.75 -5.65 33.37
N LYS A 670 -7.25 -6.00 32.18
CA LYS A 670 -8.30 -7.02 31.99
C LYS A 670 -7.76 -8.47 32.04
N GLY A 671 -6.50 -8.64 32.41
CA GLY A 671 -5.82 -9.94 32.50
C GLY A 671 -4.61 -10.07 31.58
N LYS A 672 -3.83 -11.12 31.80
CA LYS A 672 -2.61 -11.43 31.05
C LYS A 672 -2.90 -12.40 29.91
N ILE A 673 -2.29 -12.17 28.75
CA ILE A 673 -2.38 -13.03 27.56
C ILE A 673 -0.96 -13.27 27.03
N ILE A 674 -0.63 -14.53 26.73
CA ILE A 674 0.60 -14.85 25.99
C ILE A 674 0.30 -14.85 24.51
N LEU A 675 1.16 -14.21 23.71
CA LEU A 675 1.14 -14.32 22.26
C LEU A 675 2.47 -14.87 21.75
N ALA A 676 2.42 -15.86 20.88
CA ALA A 676 3.61 -16.48 20.29
C ALA A 676 3.37 -16.91 18.84
N THR A 677 4.38 -16.72 18.00
CA THR A 677 4.44 -17.43 16.71
C THR A 677 5.16 -18.74 16.98
N VAL A 678 4.53 -19.84 16.60
CA VAL A 678 5.02 -21.18 16.95
C VAL A 678 6.38 -21.44 16.31
N LYS A 679 7.15 -22.38 16.89
CA LYS A 679 8.46 -22.78 16.39
C LYS A 679 8.43 -23.01 14.87
N GLY A 680 9.46 -22.53 14.19
CA GLY A 680 9.59 -22.61 12.75
C GLY A 680 8.86 -21.52 11.97
N ASP A 681 8.03 -20.71 12.63
CA ASP A 681 7.34 -19.62 11.98
C ASP A 681 7.89 -18.27 12.43
N ILE A 682 8.43 -17.54 11.47
CA ILE A 682 9.00 -16.20 11.66
C ILE A 682 8.03 -15.09 11.27
N HIS A 683 6.84 -15.42 10.78
CA HIS A 683 5.86 -14.41 10.37
C HIS A 683 5.02 -13.99 11.57
N ASP A 684 5.35 -12.85 12.15
CA ASP A 684 4.70 -12.33 13.35
C ASP A 684 3.75 -11.16 13.08
N ILE A 685 3.50 -10.81 11.81
CA ILE A 685 2.64 -9.68 11.46
C ILE A 685 1.24 -9.83 12.09
N GLY A 686 0.55 -10.94 11.85
CA GLY A 686 -0.78 -11.19 12.43
C GLY A 686 -0.76 -11.17 13.96
N LYS A 687 0.24 -11.82 14.59
CA LYS A 687 0.44 -11.80 16.05
C LYS A 687 0.66 -10.39 16.59
N ASN A 688 1.46 -9.57 15.92
CA ASN A 688 1.76 -8.21 16.33
C ASN A 688 0.53 -7.32 16.21
N ILE A 689 -0.34 -7.54 15.21
CA ILE A 689 -1.63 -6.86 15.11
C ILE A 689 -2.54 -7.25 16.27
N VAL A 690 -2.69 -8.56 16.54
CA VAL A 690 -3.47 -9.06 17.68
C VAL A 690 -2.94 -8.50 18.99
N LYS A 691 -1.61 -8.45 19.17
CA LYS A 691 -0.95 -7.80 20.31
C LYS A 691 -1.37 -6.35 20.42
N VAL A 692 -1.17 -5.55 19.37
CA VAL A 692 -1.50 -4.12 19.38
C VAL A 692 -2.97 -3.92 19.72
N LEU A 693 -3.88 -4.70 19.15
CA LEU A 693 -5.30 -4.60 19.46
C LEU A 693 -5.61 -4.97 20.91
N LEU A 694 -5.13 -6.10 21.40
CA LEU A 694 -5.38 -6.52 22.78
C LEU A 694 -4.76 -5.55 23.80
N GLU A 695 -3.57 -5.00 23.52
CA GLU A 695 -2.98 -3.92 24.31
C GLU A 695 -3.88 -2.68 24.34
N ASN A 696 -4.55 -2.32 23.24
CA ASN A 696 -5.51 -1.21 23.22
C ASN A 696 -6.75 -1.47 24.08
N TYR A 697 -7.19 -2.73 24.17
CA TYR A 697 -8.26 -3.15 25.07
C TYR A 697 -7.77 -3.37 26.50
N ASN A 698 -6.52 -2.97 26.80
CA ASN A 698 -5.88 -3.00 28.10
C ASN A 698 -5.72 -4.42 28.69
N TYR A 699 -5.42 -5.39 27.82
CA TYR A 699 -4.83 -6.66 28.23
C TYR A 699 -3.32 -6.53 28.35
N GLU A 700 -2.73 -7.20 29.34
CA GLU A 700 -1.28 -7.29 29.47
C GLU A 700 -0.74 -8.40 28.57
N ILE A 701 0.01 -8.03 27.53
CA ILE A 701 0.53 -8.99 26.55
C ILE A 701 1.96 -9.41 26.88
N ILE A 702 2.13 -10.70 27.14
CA ILE A 702 3.44 -11.35 27.22
C ILE A 702 3.76 -11.87 25.81
N ASP A 703 4.43 -11.02 25.04
CA ASP A 703 4.85 -11.34 23.69
C ASP A 703 6.15 -12.17 23.71
N LEU A 704 6.05 -13.45 23.38
CA LEU A 704 7.19 -14.35 23.32
C LEU A 704 7.98 -14.24 22.01
N GLY A 705 7.46 -13.48 21.04
CA GLY A 705 8.05 -13.23 19.74
C GLY A 705 7.67 -14.28 18.69
N LYS A 706 8.62 -14.52 17.79
CA LYS A 706 8.52 -15.46 16.68
C LYS A 706 9.50 -16.61 16.82
N ASP A 707 9.24 -17.71 16.11
CA ASP A 707 10.02 -18.94 16.20
C ASP A 707 10.18 -19.42 17.65
N VAL A 708 9.07 -19.48 18.40
CA VAL A 708 9.09 -19.74 19.83
C VAL A 708 9.00 -21.25 20.12
N PRO A 709 9.98 -21.87 20.81
CA PRO A 709 9.89 -23.26 21.23
C PRO A 709 8.72 -23.51 22.19
N LYS A 710 8.04 -24.65 22.05
CA LYS A 710 6.87 -25.02 22.85
C LYS A 710 7.17 -25.05 24.36
N GLU A 711 8.37 -25.49 24.74
CA GLU A 711 8.81 -25.55 26.13
C GLU A 711 8.88 -24.15 26.77
N LYS A 712 9.24 -23.13 25.97
CA LYS A 712 9.27 -21.74 26.43
C LYS A 712 7.86 -21.19 26.63
N ILE A 713 6.92 -21.54 25.74
CA ILE A 713 5.52 -21.12 25.83
C ILE A 713 4.88 -21.67 27.10
N VAL A 714 4.99 -22.99 27.32
CA VAL A 714 4.47 -23.67 28.50
C VAL A 714 5.07 -23.09 29.79
N LYS A 715 6.40 -22.95 29.83
CA LYS A 715 7.10 -22.40 31.00
C LYS A 715 6.63 -20.99 31.34
N GLU A 716 6.47 -20.12 30.35
CA GLU A 716 6.06 -18.74 30.60
C GLU A 716 4.57 -18.64 30.97
N ALA A 717 3.72 -19.53 30.43
CA ALA A 717 2.31 -19.64 30.80
C ALA A 717 2.12 -20.00 32.28
N ILE A 718 2.87 -20.99 32.77
CA ILE A 718 2.88 -21.38 34.18
C ILE A 718 3.45 -20.27 35.05
N LYS A 719 4.61 -19.72 34.67
CA LYS A 719 5.33 -18.71 35.46
C LYS A 719 4.51 -17.43 35.70
N ASN A 720 3.68 -17.03 34.74
CA ASN A 720 2.91 -15.78 34.81
C ASN A 720 1.41 -15.99 35.11
N ASP A 721 1.00 -17.23 35.39
CA ASP A 721 -0.40 -17.60 35.68
C ASP A 721 -1.38 -17.09 34.60
N VAL A 722 -1.07 -17.40 33.33
CA VAL A 722 -1.80 -16.91 32.17
C VAL A 722 -2.91 -17.86 31.79
N LYS A 723 -4.15 -17.38 31.72
CA LYS A 723 -5.32 -18.20 31.36
C LYS A 723 -5.53 -18.33 29.85
N LEU A 724 -5.21 -17.30 29.06
CA LEU A 724 -5.41 -17.28 27.61
C LEU A 724 -4.07 -17.21 26.86
N ILE A 725 -3.84 -18.16 25.95
CA ILE A 725 -2.66 -18.23 25.11
C ILE A 725 -3.07 -18.13 23.64
N GLY A 726 -2.49 -17.20 22.91
CA GLY A 726 -2.66 -17.04 21.47
C GLY A 726 -1.47 -17.56 20.68
N LEU A 727 -1.72 -18.49 19.76
CA LEU A 727 -0.71 -19.05 18.87
C LEU A 727 -0.97 -18.64 17.42
N SER A 728 0.08 -18.22 16.72
CA SER A 728 0.04 -17.80 15.30
C SER A 728 0.89 -18.69 14.41
N ALA A 729 0.42 -18.97 13.19
CA ALA A 729 1.18 -19.61 12.12
C ALA A 729 0.73 -19.11 10.73
N LEU A 730 1.67 -18.69 9.88
CA LEU A 730 1.41 -18.26 8.51
C LEU A 730 1.69 -19.37 7.48
N MET A 731 2.64 -20.26 7.75
CA MET A 731 3.00 -21.31 6.80
C MET A 731 2.24 -22.60 7.09
N THR A 732 1.77 -23.31 6.06
CA THR A 732 1.12 -24.62 6.25
C THR A 732 2.04 -25.62 6.92
N THR A 733 3.35 -25.42 6.78
CA THR A 733 4.35 -26.17 7.51
C THR A 733 4.15 -26.02 9.01
N THR A 734 3.99 -24.82 9.55
CA THR A 734 4.16 -24.54 10.99
C THR A 734 2.97 -24.93 11.85
N VAL A 735 1.84 -25.34 11.26
CA VAL A 735 0.62 -25.76 11.95
C VAL A 735 0.84 -26.96 12.90
N LYS A 736 1.70 -27.92 12.54
CA LYS A 736 1.95 -29.08 13.42
C LYS A 736 2.63 -28.69 14.74
N ASN A 737 3.54 -27.71 14.71
CA ASN A 737 4.17 -27.21 15.93
C ASN A 737 3.14 -26.51 16.85
N MET A 738 2.07 -25.97 16.27
CA MET A 738 0.94 -25.42 17.02
C MET A 738 0.17 -26.53 17.74
N GLU A 739 -0.15 -27.63 17.06
CA GLU A 739 -0.77 -28.82 17.66
C GLU A 739 0.07 -29.37 18.83
N ASP A 740 1.37 -29.57 18.59
CA ASP A 740 2.29 -30.06 19.63
C ASP A 740 2.36 -29.11 20.84
N THR A 741 2.27 -27.80 20.61
CA THR A 741 2.25 -26.79 21.70
C THR A 741 0.95 -26.83 22.49
N ILE A 742 -0.20 -26.96 21.82
CA ILE A 742 -1.51 -27.07 22.47
C ILE A 742 -1.56 -28.31 23.35
N LYS A 743 -1.04 -29.43 22.85
CA LYS A 743 -0.98 -30.68 23.60
C LYS A 743 -0.17 -30.53 24.89
N ASP A 744 1.05 -30.00 24.82
CA ASP A 744 1.89 -29.79 25.99
C ASP A 744 1.25 -28.82 27.00
N LEU A 745 0.59 -27.75 26.53
CA LEU A 745 -0.15 -26.82 27.40
C LEU A 745 -1.28 -27.53 28.16
N LYS A 746 -2.09 -28.33 27.47
CA LYS A 746 -3.24 -29.04 28.07
C LYS A 746 -2.81 -30.17 29.01
N GLU A 747 -1.68 -30.83 28.73
CA GLU A 747 -1.10 -31.85 29.63
C GLU A 747 -0.63 -31.24 30.96
N GLU A 748 -0.08 -30.02 30.94
CA GLU A 748 0.38 -29.32 32.14
C GLU A 748 -0.76 -28.67 32.92
N ASN A 749 -1.70 -28.00 32.25
CA ASN A 749 -2.90 -27.45 32.89
C ASN A 749 -4.11 -27.44 31.93
N PRO A 750 -5.15 -28.25 32.20
CA PRO A 750 -6.37 -28.30 31.38
C PRO A 750 -7.14 -26.96 31.31
N GLU A 751 -6.96 -26.08 32.29
CA GLU A 751 -7.63 -24.76 32.37
C GLU A 751 -7.03 -23.72 31.41
N PHE A 752 -5.86 -23.99 30.82
CA PHE A 752 -5.30 -23.11 29.80
C PHE A 752 -6.22 -23.08 28.58
N VAL A 753 -6.66 -21.89 28.20
CA VAL A 753 -7.46 -21.67 26.99
C VAL A 753 -6.53 -21.23 25.87
N VAL A 754 -6.58 -21.94 24.74
CA VAL A 754 -5.76 -21.65 23.57
C VAL A 754 -6.61 -21.14 22.41
N MET A 755 -6.31 -19.93 21.94
CA MET A 755 -6.81 -19.40 20.68
C MET A 755 -5.74 -19.51 19.59
N VAL A 756 -6.14 -19.88 18.38
CA VAL A 756 -5.24 -20.02 17.24
C VAL A 756 -5.63 -19.12 16.08
N GLY A 757 -4.65 -18.67 15.30
CA GLY A 757 -4.87 -17.85 14.11
C GLY A 757 -3.72 -17.92 13.10
N GLY A 758 -3.92 -17.26 11.96
CA GLY A 758 -2.95 -17.12 10.88
C GLY A 758 -3.46 -17.58 9.51
N ALA A 759 -2.78 -17.19 8.42
CA ALA A 759 -3.32 -17.22 7.05
C ALA A 759 -3.70 -18.63 6.54
N VAL A 760 -3.13 -19.67 7.14
CA VAL A 760 -3.37 -21.07 6.76
C VAL A 760 -4.39 -21.76 7.67
N LEU A 761 -4.86 -21.09 8.73
CA LEU A 761 -5.82 -21.63 9.69
C LEU A 761 -7.25 -21.33 9.24
N ASN A 762 -8.16 -22.24 9.57
CA ASN A 762 -9.61 -22.08 9.48
C ASN A 762 -10.28 -22.85 10.63
N HIS A 763 -11.62 -22.80 10.73
CA HIS A 763 -12.35 -23.51 11.79
C HIS A 763 -12.06 -25.02 11.82
N ASP A 764 -11.98 -25.68 10.67
CA ASP A 764 -11.72 -27.12 10.59
C ASP A 764 -10.30 -27.45 11.11
N TYR A 765 -9.31 -26.64 10.76
CA TYR A 765 -7.93 -26.80 11.23
C TYR A 765 -7.81 -26.57 12.73
N ALA A 766 -8.44 -25.52 13.27
CA ALA A 766 -8.40 -25.21 14.70
C ALA A 766 -9.01 -26.36 15.54
N ASN A 767 -10.13 -26.92 15.07
CA ASN A 767 -10.75 -28.08 15.70
C ASN A 767 -9.84 -29.31 15.64
N MET A 768 -9.19 -29.55 14.51
CA MET A 768 -8.29 -30.70 14.32
C MET A 768 -7.11 -30.69 15.31
N ILE A 769 -6.54 -29.51 15.57
CA ILE A 769 -5.40 -29.35 16.50
C ILE A 769 -5.84 -29.17 17.96
N ASN A 770 -7.12 -29.38 18.26
CA ASN A 770 -7.73 -29.24 19.59
C ASN A 770 -7.57 -27.85 20.22
N ALA A 771 -7.58 -26.79 19.41
CA ALA A 771 -7.65 -25.42 19.94
C ALA A 771 -9.04 -25.13 20.52
N ASP A 772 -9.12 -24.33 21.58
CA ASP A 772 -10.40 -23.95 22.19
C ASP A 772 -11.15 -22.92 21.33
N PHE A 773 -10.39 -22.04 20.65
CA PHE A 773 -10.94 -21.00 19.79
C PHE A 773 -10.12 -20.81 18.51
N TYR A 774 -10.83 -20.48 17.43
CA TYR A 774 -10.23 -19.96 16.20
C TYR A 774 -10.51 -18.47 16.07
N ALA A 775 -9.45 -17.67 16.03
CA ALA A 775 -9.53 -16.26 15.69
C ALA A 775 -9.27 -16.10 14.19
N LYS A 776 -10.34 -15.90 13.41
CA LYS A 776 -10.25 -15.64 11.97
C LYS A 776 -9.53 -14.33 11.64
N ASP A 777 -9.64 -13.36 12.55
CA ASP A 777 -9.04 -12.04 12.46
C ASP A 777 -8.73 -11.50 13.86
N ALA A 778 -8.16 -10.30 13.92
CA ALA A 778 -7.72 -9.70 15.16
C ALA A 778 -8.87 -9.19 16.06
N ARG A 779 -10.05 -8.90 15.50
CA ARG A 779 -11.25 -8.54 16.29
C ARG A 779 -11.84 -9.76 16.97
N GLU A 780 -11.87 -10.90 16.28
CA GLU A 780 -12.31 -12.16 16.88
C GLU A 780 -11.39 -12.56 18.05
N ALA A 781 -10.07 -12.33 17.94
CA ALA A 781 -9.15 -12.52 19.06
C ALA A 781 -9.51 -11.66 20.29
N VAL A 782 -9.93 -10.40 20.07
CA VAL A 782 -10.43 -9.52 21.15
C VAL A 782 -11.75 -10.03 21.72
N ASN A 783 -12.68 -10.49 20.89
CA ASN A 783 -13.95 -11.07 21.33
C ASN A 783 -13.72 -12.31 22.21
N ILE A 784 -12.79 -13.18 21.79
CA ILE A 784 -12.36 -14.36 22.56
C ILE A 784 -11.76 -13.92 23.89
N ALA A 785 -10.86 -12.93 23.89
CA ALA A 785 -10.27 -12.40 25.13
C ALA A 785 -11.32 -11.87 26.11
N ARG A 786 -12.30 -11.09 25.64
CA ARG A 786 -13.45 -10.62 26.46
C ARG A 786 -14.23 -11.80 27.03
N LYS A 787 -14.53 -12.81 26.20
CA LYS A 787 -15.29 -13.99 26.63
C LYS A 787 -14.56 -14.79 27.72
N VAL A 788 -13.23 -14.85 27.68
CA VAL A 788 -12.41 -15.71 28.58
C VAL A 788 -11.98 -14.99 29.85
N LEU A 789 -11.69 -13.68 29.76
CA LEU A 789 -11.06 -12.88 30.82
C LEU A 789 -11.95 -11.77 31.39
N GLY A 790 -13.00 -11.32 30.69
CA GLY A 790 -13.88 -10.21 31.11
C GLY A 790 -13.70 -8.96 30.26
#